data_AF-A0A4V2SJJ8-F1
#
_entry.id   AF-A0A4V2SJJ8-F1
#
_cell.length_a   1.000
_cell.length_b   1.000
_cell.length_c   1.000
_cell.angle_alpha   90.00
_cell.angle_beta   90.00
_cell.angle_gamma   90.00
#
_symmetry.space_group_name_H-M   'P 1'
#
loop_
_entity.id
_entity.type
_entity.pdbx_description
1 polymer ?
#
loop_
_entity_poly.entity_id
_entity_poly.type
_entity_poly.pdbx_seq_one_letter_code
_entity_poly.pdbx_strand_id
1 'polypeptide(L)'
;MSKLAVVHLSDIHVHGDTDQCLEAAERIAAACFEHVRGADGCLVAITGDVAFSGAEHEYQAVENHLLGPLLSSLAKETGQSIYVSVAPGNHDCVLKPVDDVRETLIGAIVESPSKANKEVMVEACTGVQNHFFKFAERSLSPVPTMPSRLFWQQRFAVGGQEVLVSTLNAAWMSRLPEPQGQLVFPVERFDRELETDAALHLALVHHPFNWYSQAAYQNLRKRLRTACTAVLSGHEHEGNVGKVEEQVSGVSLFFEATALQPHEPGAQAGFSIHVFDLDAKEVESYAFHLTVSEVEAVPGSSRHSWKEKRTSAVPELTATFAAVLNDAGGNFSHTAKERLTLEDIFVWPDLRDWDSQDVNRQKTKSAIAIIPELLNGNNFIIYGDEKAGKTTLVYSYFRELISRGYFPVYLAGHSLTIKSKDDAERRINKAIEEQYTNSEAIRRIPREKRILILDDVDRLKSGVHTLPTFLDFADKHFVGVFLTACTGFEVANLASKEAMTVLSPFKSHDLMPFGLKLRHKLIKKWCELAPVTTSVELDRRVVDVESIVNSVIGKRLVPEYPLYLLILLQSSEQHRHGEIQNSGLSFYYQYLITKSLGSVGVKPTELDEHFNYLSLLAWRFRLLKQRELDEGQLRAANKEFSDRFVTVDFYQRLDLLTKARVLYKRGDCYSFAYPYVYYFFLGRYLAKNLDQQEVRELVEECCKKLYLRDCAHTVMFLAHHVENSWLIGLICEVLRNCFSEKKPVELNGDTSYINSLVQQSAQLRLPAPDVNKNQSDIREIQDSLLDSEPNDDTEDYSALSFASKWNLLHKTAEILGLILTNYYGSLERTRKQEMIREVFDGPLRALRLWLEEVAADLPSLVSYLKDDALAKNPKRDAVEVEIEIKRRIFNIFGWVATGAIASCGSFVSAEKLREDMATVVETNPTNAYRLIEASARLLKPGKVPMDRVKKLAQDLEKNPYAFGVLQTLGFYHMYMFHTDEPQKQALCSVLKISFGQAKAIEVRKPGRTLR
;
A
#
# COMPACT_ATOMS: atom_id res chain seq x y z
N MET A 1 33.42 18.14 32.93
CA MET A 1 32.27 17.85 32.07
C MET A 1 32.61 18.50 30.75
N SER A 2 32.65 17.72 29.67
CA SER A 2 33.05 18.19 28.34
C SER A 2 31.96 19.11 27.79
N LYS A 3 32.22 20.42 27.72
CA LYS A 3 31.24 21.43 27.32
C LYS A 3 31.66 22.20 26.08
N LEU A 4 30.76 22.33 25.10
CA LEU A 4 30.92 23.17 23.92
C LEU A 4 29.93 24.33 23.98
N ALA A 5 30.41 25.57 23.95
CA ALA A 5 29.57 26.74 23.72
C ALA A 5 29.47 27.00 22.21
N VAL A 6 28.25 27.12 21.67
CA VAL A 6 28.00 27.45 20.27
C VAL A 6 27.37 28.84 20.20
N VAL A 7 28.11 29.83 19.70
CA VAL A 7 27.59 31.16 19.39
C VAL A 7 26.97 31.11 18.00
N HIS A 8 25.65 31.23 17.92
CA HIS A 8 24.88 31.07 16.68
C HIS A 8 24.46 32.45 16.15
N LEU A 9 25.03 32.81 15.00
CA LEU A 9 24.75 34.04 14.24
C LEU A 9 24.10 33.70 12.89
N SER A 10 23.30 34.60 12.35
CA SER A 10 22.72 34.45 11.02
C SER A 10 22.24 35.80 10.48
N ASP A 11 22.03 35.89 9.17
CA ASP A 11 21.34 37.02 8.52
C ASP A 11 21.99 38.36 8.92
N ILE A 12 23.29 38.44 8.63
CA ILE A 12 24.18 39.56 8.95
C ILE A 12 24.01 40.68 7.90
N HIS A 13 23.78 40.30 6.64
CA HIS A 13 23.47 41.19 5.51
C HIS A 13 24.40 42.41 5.40
N VAL A 14 25.72 42.19 5.43
CA VAL A 14 26.67 43.30 5.33
C VAL A 14 26.68 43.89 3.92
N HIS A 15 26.49 45.22 3.83
CA HIS A 15 26.60 46.01 2.62
C HIS A 15 28.01 46.62 2.46
N GLY A 16 28.68 46.90 3.57
CA GLY A 16 30.06 47.40 3.64
C GLY A 16 30.48 47.81 5.06
N ASP A 17 31.60 48.55 5.17
CA ASP A 17 32.24 48.86 6.46
C ASP A 17 31.42 49.76 7.41
N THR A 18 30.30 50.31 6.95
CA THR A 18 29.44 51.22 7.73
C THR A 18 28.23 50.54 8.37
N ASP A 19 28.03 49.24 8.14
CA ASP A 19 26.93 48.49 8.74
C ASP A 19 27.09 48.43 10.27
N GLN A 20 26.04 48.81 11.00
CA GLN A 20 26.10 48.96 12.45
C GLN A 20 26.38 47.64 13.19
N CYS A 21 25.99 46.50 12.62
CA CYS A 21 26.26 45.19 13.21
C CYS A 21 27.77 44.91 13.37
N LEU A 22 28.62 45.53 12.54
CA LEU A 22 30.07 45.36 12.60
C LEU A 22 30.68 45.95 13.89
N GLU A 23 30.05 46.96 14.49
CA GLU A 23 30.50 47.54 15.77
C GLU A 23 30.07 46.72 17.00
N ALA A 24 29.28 45.65 16.80
CA ALA A 24 28.75 44.84 17.89
C ALA A 24 29.69 43.72 18.36
N ALA A 25 30.78 43.44 17.64
CA ALA A 25 31.64 42.27 17.86
C ALA A 25 32.08 42.09 19.33
N GLU A 26 32.63 43.13 19.95
CA GLU A 26 33.10 43.09 21.35
C GLU A 26 31.93 42.98 22.35
N ARG A 27 30.77 43.54 22.03
CA ARG A 27 29.57 43.47 22.88
C ARG A 27 28.95 42.07 22.83
N ILE A 28 28.89 41.47 21.63
CA ILE A 28 28.48 40.07 21.43
C ILE A 28 29.43 39.16 22.21
N ALA A 29 30.75 39.35 22.07
CA ALA A 29 31.74 38.59 22.82
C ALA A 29 31.51 38.69 24.32
N ALA A 30 31.35 39.92 24.85
CA ALA A 30 31.14 40.17 26.26
C ALA A 30 29.89 39.48 26.83
N ALA A 31 28.79 39.49 26.07
CA ALA A 31 27.56 38.78 26.44
C ALA A 31 27.74 37.25 26.46
N CYS A 32 28.71 36.71 25.70
CA CYS A 32 29.03 35.29 25.70
C CYS A 32 29.90 34.85 26.89
N PHE A 33 30.64 35.76 27.54
CA PHE A 33 31.71 35.43 28.50
C PHE A 33 31.27 34.48 29.62
N GLU A 34 30.10 34.68 30.21
CA GLU A 34 29.59 33.81 31.27
C GLU A 34 29.49 32.35 30.82
N HIS A 35 29.03 32.12 29.59
CA HIS A 35 28.80 30.80 29.03
C HIS A 35 30.08 30.15 28.50
N VAL A 36 30.96 30.93 27.87
CA VAL A 36 32.20 30.40 27.27
C VAL A 36 33.28 30.13 28.31
N ARG A 37 33.31 30.83 29.45
CA ARG A 37 34.26 30.55 30.57
C ARG A 37 34.10 29.15 31.15
N GLY A 38 32.89 28.59 31.08
CA GLY A 38 32.56 27.26 31.58
C GLY A 38 32.66 26.15 30.53
N ALA A 39 33.08 26.46 29.30
CA ALA A 39 33.18 25.53 28.18
C ALA A 39 34.64 25.15 27.88
N ASP A 40 34.85 23.93 27.39
CA ASP A 40 36.16 23.40 26.96
C ASP A 40 36.46 23.75 25.49
N GLY A 41 35.48 24.31 24.78
CA GLY A 41 35.63 24.81 23.42
C GLY A 41 34.49 25.76 23.06
N CYS A 42 34.72 26.62 22.08
CA CYS A 42 33.72 27.54 21.56
C CYS A 42 33.62 27.42 20.04
N LEU A 43 32.43 27.26 19.50
CA LEU A 43 32.14 27.28 18.07
C LEU A 43 31.35 28.55 17.73
N VAL A 44 31.86 29.37 16.82
CA VAL A 44 31.07 30.40 16.16
C VAL A 44 30.41 29.77 14.91
N ALA A 45 29.10 29.54 14.99
CA ALA A 45 28.30 28.95 13.93
C ALA A 45 27.50 30.05 13.23
N ILE A 46 27.76 30.26 11.93
CA ILE A 46 27.05 31.25 11.11
C ILE A 46 26.16 30.52 10.10
N THR A 47 24.85 30.71 10.14
CA THR A 47 23.88 29.99 9.29
C THR A 47 23.39 30.81 8.10
N GLY A 48 24.30 31.49 7.41
CA GLY A 48 24.04 32.14 6.12
C GLY A 48 23.79 33.63 6.19
N ASP A 49 23.67 34.20 4.98
CA ASP A 49 23.47 35.60 4.71
C ASP A 49 24.51 36.49 5.41
N VAL A 50 25.77 36.11 5.21
CA VAL A 50 26.92 36.88 5.71
C VAL A 50 27.00 38.21 4.97
N ALA A 51 26.93 38.14 3.65
CA ALA A 51 26.92 39.28 2.75
C ALA A 51 25.49 39.71 2.39
N PHE A 52 25.32 40.94 1.90
CA PHE A 52 24.03 41.40 1.36
C PHE A 52 23.84 41.01 -0.12
N SER A 53 24.91 40.99 -0.92
CA SER A 53 24.84 40.72 -2.36
C SER A 53 25.88 39.73 -2.88
N GLY A 54 26.68 39.17 -1.99
CA GLY A 54 27.77 38.24 -2.29
C GLY A 54 29.03 38.93 -2.83
N ALA A 55 29.14 40.26 -2.65
CA ALA A 55 30.28 41.02 -3.16
C ALA A 55 31.53 40.83 -2.29
N GLU A 56 32.72 40.90 -2.89
CA GLU A 56 33.98 40.60 -2.17
C GLU A 56 34.23 41.50 -0.96
N HIS A 57 33.91 42.80 -1.09
CA HIS A 57 34.16 43.78 -0.03
C HIS A 57 33.24 43.57 1.18
N GLU A 58 32.05 42.99 0.98
CA GLU A 58 31.10 42.67 2.06
C GLU A 58 31.72 41.61 3.00
N TYR A 59 32.35 40.57 2.44
CA TYR A 59 33.06 39.57 3.22
C TYR A 59 34.31 40.12 3.92
N GLN A 60 35.06 41.02 3.27
CA GLN A 60 36.22 41.67 3.89
C GLN A 60 35.81 42.51 5.11
N ALA A 61 34.68 43.22 5.02
CA ALA A 61 34.13 43.97 6.14
C ALA A 61 33.79 43.05 7.32
N VAL A 62 33.14 41.91 7.06
CA VAL A 62 32.83 40.89 8.08
C VAL A 62 34.10 40.34 8.72
N GLU A 63 35.10 39.94 7.93
CA GLU A 63 36.38 39.40 8.43
C GLU A 63 37.07 40.39 9.37
N ASN A 64 37.18 41.65 8.96
CA ASN A 64 37.96 42.67 9.66
C ASN A 64 37.26 43.26 10.88
N HIS A 65 35.94 43.48 10.80
CA HIS A 65 35.22 44.27 11.79
C HIS A 65 34.32 43.45 12.70
N LEU A 66 33.83 42.28 12.25
CA LEU A 66 32.95 41.43 13.07
C LEU A 66 33.67 40.16 13.55
N LEU A 67 34.05 39.28 12.61
CA LEU A 67 34.55 37.95 12.94
C LEU A 67 35.92 38.02 13.63
N GLY A 68 36.89 38.76 13.08
CA GLY A 68 38.22 38.90 13.69
C GLY A 68 38.21 39.42 15.13
N PRO A 69 37.53 40.56 15.42
CA PRO A 69 37.41 41.08 16.78
C PRO A 69 36.65 40.13 17.72
N LEU A 70 35.53 39.54 17.28
CA LEU A 70 34.76 38.57 18.08
C LEU A 70 35.62 37.37 18.49
N LEU A 71 36.30 36.74 17.53
CA LEU A 71 37.18 35.59 17.79
C LEU A 71 38.33 35.97 18.72
N SER A 72 38.94 37.14 18.51
CA SER A 72 40.03 37.63 19.35
C SER A 72 39.60 37.86 20.79
N SER A 73 38.40 38.41 21.00
CA SER A 73 37.83 38.68 22.31
C SER A 73 37.47 37.38 23.05
N LEU A 74 36.79 36.44 22.38
CA LEU A 74 36.46 35.12 22.94
C LEU A 74 37.71 34.28 23.27
N ALA A 75 38.73 34.32 22.40
CA ALA A 75 40.00 33.60 22.62
C ALA A 75 40.77 34.19 23.81
N LYS A 76 40.82 35.52 23.95
CA LYS A 76 41.47 36.20 25.09
C LYS A 76 40.78 35.88 26.41
N GLU A 77 39.45 35.79 26.41
CA GLU A 77 38.68 35.53 27.62
C GLU A 77 38.84 34.08 28.12
N THR A 78 38.74 33.10 27.20
CA THR A 78 38.67 31.68 27.58
C THR A 78 40.03 30.99 27.60
N GLY A 79 40.98 31.44 26.77
CA GLY A 79 42.22 30.69 26.50
C GLY A 79 42.00 29.33 25.81
N GLN A 80 40.77 29.02 25.39
CA GLN A 80 40.39 27.76 24.75
C GLN A 80 40.42 27.88 23.23
N SER A 81 40.28 26.73 22.55
CA SER A 81 40.16 26.71 21.08
C SER A 81 38.83 27.34 20.65
N ILE A 82 38.91 28.28 19.71
CA ILE A 82 37.74 28.87 19.04
C ILE A 82 37.65 28.30 17.62
N TYR A 83 36.51 27.70 17.31
CA TYR A 83 36.18 27.11 16.01
C TYR A 83 35.21 28.02 15.26
N VAL A 84 35.20 27.92 13.93
CA VAL A 84 34.36 28.73 13.06
C VAL A 84 33.77 27.85 11.96
N SER A 85 32.45 27.83 11.87
CA SER A 85 31.70 27.15 10.82
C SER A 85 30.68 28.11 10.21
N VAL A 86 30.64 28.18 8.88
CA VAL A 86 29.76 29.10 8.15
C VAL A 86 29.03 28.34 7.04
N ALA A 87 27.71 28.40 7.01
CA ALA A 87 26.88 28.05 5.85
C ALA A 87 26.61 29.31 5.00
N PRO A 88 26.50 29.20 3.67
CA PRO A 88 26.05 30.29 2.82
C PRO A 88 24.52 30.40 2.82
N GLY A 89 24.02 31.63 2.71
CA GLY A 89 22.62 31.92 2.42
C GLY A 89 22.39 32.43 1.00
N ASN A 90 21.15 32.82 0.69
CA ASN A 90 20.78 33.26 -0.65
C ASN A 90 21.38 34.64 -0.99
N HIS A 91 21.65 35.49 0.00
CA HIS A 91 22.37 36.76 -0.18
C HIS A 91 23.87 36.59 -0.39
N ASP A 92 24.43 35.41 -0.10
CA ASP A 92 25.82 35.06 -0.42
C ASP A 92 26.03 34.69 -1.90
N CYS A 93 24.99 34.86 -2.73
CA CYS A 93 25.03 34.62 -4.17
C CYS A 93 25.04 35.94 -4.95
N VAL A 94 25.99 36.07 -5.89
CA VAL A 94 26.00 37.18 -6.86
C VAL A 94 24.96 36.92 -7.96
N LEU A 95 23.71 37.37 -7.73
CA LEU A 95 22.56 37.11 -8.60
C LEU A 95 22.24 38.21 -9.63
N LYS A 96 23.03 39.29 -9.66
CA LYS A 96 22.86 40.41 -10.61
C LYS A 96 24.16 40.68 -11.40
N PRO A 97 24.10 40.81 -12.74
CA PRO A 97 22.93 40.57 -13.60
C PRO A 97 22.53 39.08 -13.60
N VAL A 98 21.29 38.79 -14.02
CA VAL A 98 20.79 37.41 -14.11
C VAL A 98 21.60 36.63 -15.15
N ASP A 99 21.98 35.40 -14.82
CA ASP A 99 22.62 34.45 -15.73
C ASP A 99 21.56 33.50 -16.32
N ASP A 100 21.16 33.75 -17.57
CA ASP A 100 20.13 32.96 -18.27
C ASP A 100 20.50 31.47 -18.41
N VAL A 101 21.80 31.15 -18.50
CA VAL A 101 22.27 29.77 -18.56
C VAL A 101 22.01 29.10 -17.22
N ARG A 102 22.43 29.73 -16.12
CA ARG A 102 22.16 29.23 -14.76
C ARG A 102 20.66 29.07 -14.51
N GLU A 103 19.85 30.04 -14.91
CA GLU A 103 18.39 29.97 -14.76
C GLU A 103 17.77 28.80 -15.50
N THR A 104 18.26 28.51 -16.72
CA THR A 104 17.84 27.34 -17.51
C THR A 104 18.21 26.04 -16.80
N LEU A 105 19.41 25.94 -16.23
CA LEU A 105 19.84 24.75 -15.48
C LEU A 105 19.01 24.53 -14.21
N ILE A 106 18.74 25.59 -13.45
CA ILE A 106 17.90 25.52 -12.25
C ILE A 106 16.46 25.12 -12.64
N GLY A 107 15.92 25.68 -13.73
CA GLY A 107 14.60 25.29 -14.25
C GLY A 107 14.55 23.80 -14.59
N ALA A 108 15.60 23.28 -15.23
CA ALA A 108 15.72 21.86 -15.55
C ALA A 108 15.82 20.96 -14.30
N ILE A 109 16.41 21.44 -13.20
CA ILE A 109 16.49 20.75 -11.90
C ILE A 109 15.13 20.78 -11.20
N VAL A 110 14.43 21.92 -11.17
CA VAL A 110 13.09 22.02 -10.57
C VAL A 110 12.11 21.08 -11.29
N GLU A 111 12.16 21.01 -12.61
CA GLU A 111 11.34 20.08 -13.41
C GLU A 111 11.74 18.62 -13.19
N SER A 112 13.02 18.34 -12.96
CA SER A 112 13.54 16.99 -12.73
C SER A 112 14.62 16.96 -11.64
N PRO A 113 14.22 16.85 -10.36
CA PRO A 113 15.12 16.97 -9.20
C PRO A 113 16.34 16.04 -9.25
N SER A 114 16.20 14.87 -9.91
CA SER A 114 17.31 13.92 -10.11
C SER A 114 18.54 14.53 -10.80
N LYS A 115 18.38 15.61 -11.59
CA LYS A 115 19.49 16.30 -12.26
C LYS A 115 20.42 17.02 -11.28
N ALA A 116 19.99 17.31 -10.05
CA ALA A 116 20.84 17.86 -8.99
C ALA A 116 22.00 16.91 -8.60
N ASN A 117 21.93 15.63 -8.99
CA ASN A 117 23.01 14.67 -8.76
C ASN A 117 24.21 14.82 -9.70
N LYS A 118 24.11 15.67 -10.74
CA LYS A 118 25.19 15.84 -11.73
C LYS A 118 26.15 16.93 -11.28
N GLU A 119 27.43 16.62 -11.10
CA GLU A 119 28.42 17.60 -10.61
C GLU A 119 28.56 18.82 -11.50
N VAL A 120 28.47 18.65 -12.83
CA VAL A 120 28.49 19.77 -13.79
C VAL A 120 27.36 20.78 -13.53
N MET A 121 26.19 20.31 -13.09
CA MET A 121 25.07 21.21 -12.75
C MET A 121 25.38 21.97 -11.46
N VAL A 122 25.94 21.28 -10.46
CA VAL A 122 26.35 21.88 -9.19
C VAL A 122 27.41 22.94 -9.39
N GLU A 123 28.46 22.66 -10.15
CA GLU A 123 29.54 23.61 -10.44
C GLU A 123 29.01 24.87 -11.12
N ALA A 124 28.14 24.71 -12.12
CA ALA A 124 27.54 25.84 -12.82
C ALA A 124 26.64 26.69 -11.90
N CYS A 125 25.77 26.04 -11.11
CA CYS A 125 24.84 26.75 -10.23
C CYS A 125 25.54 27.43 -9.04
N THR A 126 26.60 26.85 -8.50
CA THR A 126 27.41 27.40 -7.38
C THR A 126 28.44 28.44 -7.82
N GLY A 127 28.61 28.69 -9.13
CA GLY A 127 29.56 29.68 -9.64
C GLY A 127 29.33 31.10 -9.09
N VAL A 128 28.08 31.44 -8.79
CA VAL A 128 27.68 32.74 -8.21
C VAL A 128 28.14 32.92 -6.75
N GLN A 129 28.68 31.88 -6.10
CA GLN A 129 29.16 31.91 -4.71
C GLN A 129 30.70 31.90 -4.62
N ASN A 130 31.43 32.20 -5.69
CA ASN A 130 32.90 32.16 -5.68
C ASN A 130 33.53 33.06 -4.60
N HIS A 131 32.91 34.20 -4.29
CA HIS A 131 33.38 35.12 -3.25
C HIS A 131 33.18 34.51 -1.85
N PHE A 132 32.01 33.90 -1.61
CA PHE A 132 31.74 33.14 -0.39
C PHE A 132 32.77 32.02 -0.17
N PHE A 133 33.08 31.22 -1.19
CA PHE A 133 34.05 30.12 -1.02
C PHE A 133 35.45 30.61 -0.67
N LYS A 134 35.92 31.73 -1.23
CA LYS A 134 37.19 32.35 -0.84
C LYS A 134 37.17 32.84 0.61
N PHE A 135 36.07 33.44 1.04
CA PHE A 135 35.87 33.84 2.43
C PHE A 135 35.89 32.62 3.38
N ALA A 136 35.19 31.54 3.01
CA ALA A 136 35.13 30.30 3.77
C ALA A 136 36.51 29.63 3.90
N GLU A 137 37.30 29.58 2.82
CA GLU A 137 38.68 29.05 2.85
C GLU A 137 39.58 29.77 3.87
N ARG A 138 39.36 31.06 4.12
CA ARG A 138 40.14 31.88 5.07
C ARG A 138 39.58 31.85 6.49
N SER A 139 38.26 31.73 6.62
CA SER A 139 37.55 31.95 7.89
C SER A 139 37.23 30.66 8.65
N LEU A 140 37.06 29.53 7.95
CA LEU A 140 36.68 28.26 8.59
C LEU A 140 37.84 27.65 9.39
N SER A 141 37.55 27.28 10.64
CA SER A 141 38.53 26.67 11.54
C SER A 141 37.87 25.55 12.36
N PRO A 142 38.35 24.30 12.31
CA PRO A 142 39.48 23.82 11.51
C PRO A 142 39.16 23.81 10.01
N VAL A 143 40.18 23.64 9.17
CA VAL A 143 40.00 23.52 7.71
C VAL A 143 39.02 22.38 7.39
N PRO A 144 37.97 22.62 6.58
CA PRO A 144 36.95 21.61 6.30
C PRO A 144 37.43 20.56 5.30
N THR A 145 36.87 19.36 5.40
CA THR A 145 36.86 18.38 4.30
C THR A 145 35.67 18.67 3.40
N MET A 146 35.91 18.98 2.12
CA MET A 146 34.88 19.42 1.18
C MET A 146 34.74 18.43 0.01
N PRO A 147 33.90 17.39 0.11
CA PRO A 147 33.64 16.46 -0.99
C PRO A 147 32.86 17.09 -2.16
N SER A 148 32.15 18.21 -1.95
CA SER A 148 31.42 18.94 -2.98
C SER A 148 31.19 20.39 -2.56
N ARG A 149 30.94 21.29 -3.53
CA ARG A 149 30.47 22.67 -3.25
C ARG A 149 29.09 22.74 -2.56
N LEU A 150 28.38 21.62 -2.50
CA LEU A 150 27.12 21.52 -1.74
C LEU A 150 27.32 21.16 -0.26
N PHE A 151 28.46 20.58 0.11
CA PHE A 151 28.61 19.93 1.41
C PHE A 151 30.06 19.86 1.88
N TRP A 152 30.30 20.22 3.15
CA TRP A 152 31.61 20.07 3.79
C TRP A 152 31.49 19.76 5.28
N GLN A 153 32.59 19.24 5.85
CA GLN A 153 32.64 18.82 7.25
C GLN A 153 33.87 19.34 7.99
N GLN A 154 33.68 19.71 9.25
CA GLN A 154 34.75 20.07 10.17
C GLN A 154 34.70 19.14 11.38
N ARG A 155 35.87 18.64 11.79
CA ARG A 155 36.02 17.72 12.93
C ARG A 155 37.00 18.30 13.93
N PHE A 156 36.63 18.32 15.19
CA PHE A 156 37.48 18.77 16.28
C PHE A 156 37.11 18.05 17.58
N ALA A 157 37.95 18.16 18.60
CA ALA A 157 37.73 17.50 19.89
C ALA A 157 37.45 18.53 20.99
N VAL A 158 36.44 18.26 21.82
CA VAL A 158 36.06 19.06 22.99
C VAL A 158 36.05 18.13 24.20
N GLY A 159 36.86 18.42 25.22
CA GLY A 159 37.00 17.52 26.38
C GLY A 159 37.45 16.08 26.02
N GLY A 160 38.12 15.90 24.88
CA GLY A 160 38.54 14.59 24.36
C GLY A 160 37.45 13.83 23.59
N GLN A 161 36.26 14.40 23.41
CA GLN A 161 35.16 13.83 22.63
C GLN A 161 35.07 14.48 21.25
N GLU A 162 34.78 13.70 20.22
CA GLU A 162 34.72 14.19 18.84
C GLU A 162 33.41 14.95 18.56
N VAL A 163 33.56 16.16 18.02
CA VAL A 163 32.48 17.00 17.51
C VAL A 163 32.60 17.09 15.99
N LEU A 164 31.49 16.84 15.30
CA LEU A 164 31.37 16.92 13.85
C LEU A 164 30.39 18.02 13.47
N VAL A 165 30.82 18.92 12.59
CA VAL A 165 29.94 19.93 11.98
C VAL A 165 29.82 19.62 10.49
N SER A 166 28.60 19.40 10.01
CA SER A 166 28.28 19.20 8.59
C SER A 166 27.53 20.40 8.06
N THR A 167 28.10 21.06 7.06
CA THR A 167 27.53 22.28 6.50
C THR A 167 26.96 22.01 5.12
N LEU A 168 25.71 22.42 4.92
CA LEU A 168 24.97 22.23 3.68
C LEU A 168 24.75 23.59 3.00
N ASN A 169 25.21 23.71 1.76
CA ASN A 169 24.93 24.87 0.91
C ASN A 169 23.56 24.73 0.24
N ALA A 170 22.52 25.10 0.98
CA ALA A 170 21.14 25.12 0.47
C ALA A 170 20.90 26.22 -0.58
N ALA A 171 21.69 27.29 -0.53
CA ALA A 171 21.57 28.45 -1.41
C ALA A 171 22.11 28.27 -2.84
N TRP A 172 22.67 27.09 -3.16
CA TRP A 172 23.31 26.81 -4.45
C TRP A 172 22.40 27.09 -5.68
N MET A 173 21.09 26.98 -5.50
CA MET A 173 20.08 27.24 -6.54
C MET A 173 19.22 28.48 -6.28
N SER A 174 19.64 29.36 -5.36
CA SER A 174 18.91 30.57 -5.01
C SER A 174 18.72 31.50 -6.21
N ARG A 175 17.59 32.20 -6.20
CA ARG A 175 17.09 33.09 -7.27
C ARG A 175 16.57 34.38 -6.66
N LEU A 176 16.42 35.41 -7.50
CA LEU A 176 15.81 36.67 -7.08
C LEU A 176 14.61 37.01 -8.00
N PRO A 177 13.36 36.97 -7.51
CA PRO A 177 12.94 36.55 -6.17
C PRO A 177 13.07 35.04 -5.94
N GLU A 178 13.23 34.62 -4.68
CA GLU A 178 13.33 33.21 -4.29
C GLU A 178 11.96 32.64 -3.96
N PRO A 179 11.45 31.64 -4.71
CA PRO A 179 10.16 31.03 -4.43
C PRO A 179 10.27 29.94 -3.35
N GLN A 180 9.47 30.07 -2.28
CA GLN A 180 9.34 29.06 -1.25
C GLN A 180 8.82 27.72 -1.82
N GLY A 181 9.36 26.60 -1.32
CA GLY A 181 8.94 25.25 -1.70
C GLY A 181 9.49 24.75 -3.04
N GLN A 182 10.50 25.42 -3.62
CA GLN A 182 11.14 24.98 -4.87
C GLN A 182 12.57 24.48 -4.70
N LEU A 183 13.21 24.68 -3.53
CA LEU A 183 14.58 24.24 -3.35
C LEU A 183 14.71 22.71 -3.42
N VAL A 184 15.81 22.26 -4.01
CA VAL A 184 16.18 20.86 -4.19
C VAL A 184 17.60 20.71 -3.65
N PHE A 185 17.77 19.82 -2.68
CA PHE A 185 19.10 19.45 -2.17
C PHE A 185 19.26 17.93 -2.27
N PRO A 186 20.24 17.42 -3.03
CA PRO A 186 20.45 15.99 -3.24
C PRO A 186 21.20 15.37 -2.05
N VAL A 187 20.56 15.29 -0.88
CA VAL A 187 21.18 14.89 0.39
C VAL A 187 21.76 13.48 0.34
N GLU A 188 21.18 12.58 -0.46
CA GLU A 188 21.55 11.18 -0.58
C GLU A 188 22.97 11.02 -1.14
N ARG A 189 23.49 12.02 -1.85
CA ARG A 189 24.88 12.06 -2.30
C ARG A 189 25.89 12.04 -1.16
N PHE A 190 25.47 12.47 0.03
CA PHE A 190 26.31 12.67 1.20
C PHE A 190 25.95 11.69 2.32
N ASP A 191 25.27 10.58 1.98
CA ASP A 191 24.91 9.55 2.95
C ASP A 191 26.16 9.03 3.67
N ARG A 192 27.21 8.69 2.92
CA ARG A 192 28.47 8.20 3.51
C ARG A 192 29.09 9.18 4.49
N GLU A 193 29.12 10.46 4.16
CA GLU A 193 29.71 11.50 5.01
C GLU A 193 28.86 11.77 6.26
N LEU A 194 27.54 11.74 6.11
CA LEU A 194 26.60 11.86 7.24
C LEU A 194 26.57 10.61 8.13
N GLU A 195 27.05 9.46 7.64
CA GLU A 195 27.21 8.21 8.40
C GLU A 195 28.51 8.18 9.20
N THR A 196 28.68 9.15 10.10
CA THR A 196 29.81 9.18 11.00
C THR A 196 29.37 9.22 12.45
N ASP A 197 29.99 8.39 13.30
CA ASP A 197 29.87 8.47 14.75
C ASP A 197 30.60 9.71 15.30
N ALA A 198 29.94 10.47 16.17
CA ALA A 198 30.48 11.62 16.88
C ALA A 198 29.68 11.85 18.17
N ALA A 199 30.32 12.38 19.22
CA ALA A 199 29.63 12.67 20.48
C ALA A 199 28.58 13.78 20.30
N LEU A 200 28.86 14.73 19.39
CA LEU A 200 27.95 15.77 18.93
C LEU A 200 28.11 15.96 17.43
N HIS A 201 27.00 15.86 16.71
CA HIS A 201 26.95 16.08 15.26
C HIS A 201 25.97 17.23 14.94
N LEU A 202 26.49 18.36 14.50
CA LEU A 202 25.72 19.55 14.13
C LEU A 202 25.57 19.63 12.62
N ALA A 203 24.37 19.97 12.13
CA ALA A 203 24.15 20.38 10.75
C ALA A 203 23.91 21.88 10.67
N LEU A 204 24.60 22.59 9.78
CA LEU A 204 24.35 24.01 9.48
C LEU A 204 23.73 24.12 8.10
N VAL A 205 22.59 24.81 8.00
CA VAL A 205 21.88 25.06 6.74
C VAL A 205 21.16 26.39 6.83
N HIS A 206 21.27 27.26 5.81
CA HIS A 206 20.62 28.57 5.90
C HIS A 206 19.09 28.48 5.83
N HIS A 207 18.55 27.94 4.73
CA HIS A 207 17.10 27.79 4.54
C HIS A 207 16.51 26.66 5.40
N PRO A 208 15.50 26.94 6.24
CA PRO A 208 14.77 25.91 6.98
C PRO A 208 13.94 25.00 6.05
N PHE A 209 13.45 23.88 6.60
CA PHE A 209 12.92 22.80 5.78
C PHE A 209 11.66 23.13 4.95
N ASN A 210 10.89 24.17 5.31
CA ASN A 210 9.73 24.65 4.56
C ASN A 210 10.07 25.23 3.16
N TRP A 211 11.35 25.54 2.88
CA TRP A 211 11.77 26.12 1.59
C TRP A 211 11.99 25.09 0.47
N TYR A 212 12.02 23.80 0.81
CA TYR A 212 12.31 22.73 -0.12
C TYR A 212 11.05 22.17 -0.76
N SER A 213 11.17 21.71 -2.01
CA SER A 213 10.12 20.95 -2.69
C SER A 213 9.72 19.72 -1.87
N GLN A 214 8.47 19.27 -2.00
CA GLN A 214 7.95 18.17 -1.17
C GLN A 214 8.80 16.89 -1.26
N ALA A 215 9.35 16.59 -2.45
CA ALA A 215 10.23 15.46 -2.66
C ALA A 215 11.57 15.62 -1.91
N ALA A 216 12.22 16.79 -2.02
CA ALA A 216 13.49 17.06 -1.35
C ALA A 216 13.34 17.21 0.17
N TYR A 217 12.24 17.82 0.62
CA TYR A 217 11.90 18.04 2.03
C TYR A 217 11.95 16.75 2.85
N GLN A 218 11.27 15.70 2.38
CA GLN A 218 11.16 14.45 3.17
C GLN A 218 12.52 13.78 3.35
N ASN A 219 13.33 13.74 2.29
CA ASN A 219 14.63 13.09 2.31
C ASN A 219 15.63 13.89 3.16
N LEU A 220 15.71 15.21 2.95
CA LEU A 220 16.60 16.09 3.70
C LEU A 220 16.28 16.07 5.20
N ARG A 221 15.01 16.29 5.55
CA ARG A 221 14.53 16.24 6.95
C ARG A 221 14.86 14.91 7.60
N LYS A 222 14.50 13.80 6.95
CA LYS A 222 14.70 12.45 7.50
C LYS A 222 16.18 12.16 7.69
N ARG A 223 17.01 12.47 6.69
CA ARG A 223 18.44 12.16 6.73
C ARG A 223 19.16 12.98 7.82
N LEU A 224 18.99 14.30 7.83
CA LEU A 224 19.64 15.16 8.82
C LEU A 224 19.17 14.86 10.24
N ARG A 225 17.87 14.65 10.46
CA ARG A 225 17.37 14.28 11.80
C ARG A 225 17.84 12.90 12.25
N THR A 226 18.18 11.99 11.32
CA THR A 226 18.68 10.66 11.68
C THR A 226 20.18 10.65 11.96
N ALA A 227 20.96 11.43 11.19
CA ALA A 227 22.41 11.51 11.32
C ALA A 227 22.83 12.48 12.43
N CYS A 228 22.26 13.68 12.45
CA CYS A 228 22.72 14.79 13.28
C CYS A 228 22.01 14.84 14.63
N THR A 229 22.73 15.32 15.64
CA THR A 229 22.18 15.66 16.97
C THR A 229 21.29 16.89 16.90
N ALA A 230 21.73 17.90 16.14
CA ALA A 230 21.01 19.16 15.97
C ALA A 230 21.15 19.73 14.57
N VAL A 231 20.14 20.50 14.16
CA VAL A 231 20.15 21.30 12.92
C VAL A 231 20.04 22.78 13.30
N LEU A 232 20.98 23.58 12.81
CA LEU A 232 21.04 25.03 13.00
C LEU A 232 20.68 25.71 11.68
N SER A 233 19.75 26.66 11.71
CA SER A 233 19.30 27.41 10.54
C SER A 233 19.04 28.90 10.77
N GLY A 234 18.85 29.64 9.68
CA GLY A 234 18.57 31.08 9.66
C GLY A 234 17.35 31.42 8.80
N HIS A 235 17.42 32.53 8.05
CA HIS A 235 16.50 32.95 6.99
C HIS A 235 15.10 33.44 7.41
N GLU A 236 14.49 32.83 8.44
CA GLU A 236 13.15 33.25 8.90
C GLU A 236 13.20 34.46 9.85
N HIS A 237 14.41 34.95 10.18
CA HIS A 237 14.72 36.07 11.10
C HIS A 237 14.18 35.96 12.54
N GLU A 238 13.33 34.99 12.83
CA GLU A 238 12.78 34.69 14.15
C GLU A 238 13.60 33.59 14.86
N GLY A 239 14.02 33.88 16.10
CA GLY A 239 14.77 32.92 16.91
C GLY A 239 13.85 31.87 17.53
N ASN A 240 14.22 30.60 17.41
CA ASN A 240 13.44 29.50 17.96
C ASN A 240 14.34 28.32 18.32
N VAL A 241 14.01 27.64 19.41
CA VAL A 241 14.76 26.49 19.90
C VAL A 241 13.78 25.41 20.28
N GLY A 242 14.07 24.18 19.87
CA GLY A 242 13.26 23.06 20.31
C GLY A 242 13.84 21.69 20.08
N LYS A 243 13.02 20.71 20.43
CA LYS A 243 13.29 19.29 20.28
C LYS A 243 12.18 18.65 19.47
N VAL A 244 12.55 17.82 18.51
CA VAL A 244 11.66 16.92 17.80
C VAL A 244 11.96 15.50 18.25
N GLU A 245 10.91 14.73 18.57
CA GLU A 245 11.01 13.31 18.90
C GLU A 245 10.10 12.50 17.97
N GLU A 246 10.73 11.72 17.09
CA GLU A 246 10.06 10.90 16.09
C GLU A 246 10.45 9.44 16.26
N GLN A 247 9.54 8.52 15.92
CA GLN A 247 9.81 7.09 16.00
C GLN A 247 10.97 6.63 15.10
N VAL A 248 11.18 7.31 13.98
CA VAL A 248 12.15 6.91 12.95
C VAL A 248 13.52 7.58 13.18
N SER A 249 13.55 8.90 13.33
CA SER A 249 14.80 9.68 13.47
C SER A 249 15.28 9.83 14.93
N GLY A 250 14.47 9.41 15.90
CA GLY A 250 14.74 9.57 17.32
C GLY A 250 14.60 11.02 17.78
N VAL A 251 15.45 11.45 18.71
CA VAL A 251 15.49 12.82 19.23
C VAL A 251 16.42 13.67 18.37
N SER A 252 15.92 14.75 17.76
CA SER A 252 16.74 15.74 17.05
C SER A 252 16.42 17.13 17.59
N LEU A 253 17.44 17.93 17.84
CA LEU A 253 17.28 19.32 18.25
C LEU A 253 17.25 20.22 17.01
N PHE A 254 16.62 21.38 17.14
CA PHE A 254 16.70 22.43 16.12
C PHE A 254 16.90 23.79 16.79
N PHE A 255 17.66 24.65 16.11
CA PHE A 255 17.96 26.01 16.53
C PHE A 255 17.84 26.93 15.30
N GLU A 256 16.90 27.85 15.34
CA GLU A 256 16.69 28.89 14.34
C GLU A 256 17.23 30.19 14.94
N ALA A 257 18.14 30.85 14.22
CA ALA A 257 18.74 32.10 14.66
C ALA A 257 17.85 33.29 14.33
N THR A 258 17.83 34.26 15.24
CA THR A 258 17.38 35.62 14.92
C THR A 258 18.36 36.27 13.93
N ALA A 259 17.87 37.22 13.14
CA ALA A 259 18.74 38.01 12.28
C ALA A 259 19.63 38.94 13.10
N LEU A 260 20.92 38.98 12.79
CA LEU A 260 21.84 39.93 13.41
C LEU A 260 21.60 41.35 12.88
N GLN A 261 21.15 41.47 11.64
CA GLN A 261 20.77 42.75 11.02
C GLN A 261 19.47 42.61 10.22
N PRO A 262 18.30 42.54 10.89
CA PRO A 262 17.02 42.39 10.21
C PRO A 262 16.71 43.59 9.30
N HIS A 263 16.16 43.32 8.12
CA HIS A 263 15.71 44.36 7.18
C HIS A 263 14.23 44.72 7.35
N GLU A 264 13.49 43.95 8.15
CA GLU A 264 12.06 44.11 8.39
C GLU A 264 11.76 45.25 9.39
N PRO A 265 10.80 46.14 9.09
CA PRO A 265 10.42 47.19 10.03
C PRO A 265 9.89 46.63 11.36
N GLY A 266 10.60 46.92 12.45
CA GLY A 266 10.21 46.52 13.81
C GLY A 266 10.71 45.15 14.26
N ALA A 267 11.45 44.42 13.42
CA ALA A 267 12.14 43.20 13.83
C ALA A 267 13.33 43.51 14.76
N GLN A 268 13.52 42.65 15.75
CA GLN A 268 14.55 42.83 16.78
C GLN A 268 15.82 42.08 16.37
N ALA A 269 16.94 42.80 16.23
CA ALA A 269 18.24 42.20 16.00
C ALA A 269 18.66 41.33 17.20
N GLY A 270 19.35 40.23 16.96
CA GLY A 270 19.80 39.36 18.04
C GLY A 270 20.70 38.21 17.62
N PHE A 271 21.03 37.37 18.59
CA PHE A 271 21.75 36.11 18.40
C PHE A 271 21.46 35.14 19.56
N SER A 272 21.98 33.91 19.48
CA SER A 272 21.84 32.91 20.54
C SER A 272 23.16 32.22 20.90
N ILE A 273 23.20 31.67 22.11
CA ILE A 273 24.28 30.80 22.59
C ILE A 273 23.68 29.48 23.06
N HIS A 274 24.26 28.38 22.60
CA HIS A 274 23.86 27.02 22.96
C HIS A 274 25.03 26.31 23.66
N VAL A 275 24.88 26.00 24.95
CA VAL A 275 25.90 25.32 25.73
C VAL A 275 25.59 23.83 25.80
N PHE A 276 26.31 23.03 25.03
CA PHE A 276 26.19 21.57 24.99
C PHE A 276 27.08 20.94 26.06
N ASP A 277 26.48 20.24 27.01
CA ASP A 277 27.15 19.31 27.90
C ASP A 277 27.16 17.92 27.28
N LEU A 278 28.30 17.52 26.74
CA LEU A 278 28.45 16.28 25.97
C LEU A 278 28.37 15.03 26.85
N ASP A 279 28.74 15.15 28.13
CA ASP A 279 28.69 14.05 29.10
C ASP A 279 27.24 13.84 29.57
N ALA A 280 26.54 14.92 29.92
CA ALA A 280 25.13 14.87 30.34
C ALA A 280 24.16 14.68 29.17
N LYS A 281 24.59 14.97 27.93
CA LYS A 281 23.77 15.03 26.71
C LYS A 281 22.60 16.01 26.85
N GLU A 282 22.91 17.17 27.41
CA GLU A 282 21.97 18.28 27.60
C GLU A 282 22.52 19.55 26.96
N VAL A 283 21.63 20.36 26.39
CA VAL A 283 21.94 21.69 25.89
C VAL A 283 21.12 22.72 26.64
N GLU A 284 21.75 23.82 27.00
CA GLU A 284 21.07 24.99 27.53
C GLU A 284 21.27 26.18 26.59
N SER A 285 20.17 26.80 26.17
CA SER A 285 20.14 27.86 25.16
C SER A 285 19.73 29.19 25.77
N TYR A 286 20.43 30.24 25.36
CA TYR A 286 20.23 31.62 25.80
C TYR A 286 20.12 32.53 24.57
N ALA A 287 19.11 33.39 24.54
CA ALA A 287 18.89 34.35 23.46
C ALA A 287 19.24 35.77 23.90
N PHE A 288 19.72 36.59 22.96
CA PHE A 288 20.14 37.96 23.21
C PHE A 288 19.55 38.90 22.17
N HIS A 289 19.08 40.05 22.62
CA HIS A 289 18.69 41.16 21.77
C HIS A 289 19.86 42.13 21.63
N LEU A 290 20.17 42.49 20.38
CA LEU A 290 21.17 43.49 20.05
C LEU A 290 20.48 44.84 19.83
N THR A 291 20.91 45.85 20.57
CA THR A 291 20.53 47.25 20.36
C THR A 291 21.74 48.05 19.86
N VAL A 292 21.51 49.30 19.47
CA VAL A 292 22.58 50.18 18.98
C VAL A 292 23.74 50.30 19.98
N SER A 293 23.44 50.33 21.29
CA SER A 293 24.45 50.53 22.35
C SER A 293 24.72 49.30 23.23
N GLU A 294 23.74 48.40 23.41
CA GLU A 294 23.80 47.34 24.42
C GLU A 294 23.35 45.98 23.88
N VAL A 295 23.78 44.90 24.56
CA VAL A 295 23.28 43.54 24.34
C VAL A 295 22.50 43.13 25.58
N GLU A 296 21.21 42.84 25.41
CA GLU A 296 20.31 42.46 26.50
C GLU A 296 19.99 40.97 26.42
N ALA A 297 20.15 40.25 27.54
CA ALA A 297 19.75 38.86 27.63
C ALA A 297 18.22 38.74 27.68
N VAL A 298 17.64 37.86 26.86
CA VAL A 298 16.22 37.53 26.93
C VAL A 298 15.98 36.69 28.19
N PRO A 299 15.02 37.05 29.07
CA PRO A 299 14.79 36.31 30.32
C PRO A 299 14.40 34.84 30.08
N GLY A 300 15.13 33.94 30.73
CA GLY A 300 14.89 32.50 30.69
C GLY A 300 15.90 31.75 29.81
N SER A 301 16.03 30.45 30.07
CA SER A 301 16.83 29.53 29.24
C SER A 301 15.99 28.34 28.81
N SER A 302 16.30 27.80 27.64
CA SER A 302 15.67 26.58 27.13
C SER A 302 16.62 25.42 27.31
N ARG A 303 16.20 24.39 28.04
CA ARG A 303 17.00 23.17 28.25
C ARG A 303 16.40 21.97 27.54
N HIS A 304 17.21 21.27 26.76
CA HIS A 304 16.81 20.04 26.06
C HIS A 304 17.88 18.96 26.22
N SER A 305 17.45 17.69 26.21
CA SER A 305 18.35 16.55 26.21
C SER A 305 18.26 15.78 24.89
N TRP A 306 19.37 15.16 24.49
CA TRP A 306 19.43 14.27 23.34
C TRP A 306 19.91 12.87 23.73
N LYS A 307 19.84 11.94 22.76
CA LYS A 307 20.36 10.58 22.89
C LYS A 307 21.40 10.36 21.80
N GLU A 308 22.34 9.45 22.06
CA GLU A 308 23.32 9.03 21.05
C GLU A 308 22.62 8.63 19.74
N LYS A 309 23.08 9.24 18.65
CA LYS A 309 22.70 8.84 17.31
C LYS A 309 23.55 7.63 16.96
N ARG A 310 22.98 6.43 17.06
CA ARG A 310 23.64 5.25 16.50
C ARG A 310 23.58 5.37 14.98
N THR A 311 24.69 5.75 14.36
CA THR A 311 24.94 5.52 12.93
C THR A 311 25.13 4.02 12.69
N SER A 312 24.10 3.22 12.98
CA SER A 312 24.02 1.91 12.34
C SER A 312 23.86 2.18 10.86
N ALA A 313 24.97 2.04 10.11
CA ALA A 313 25.05 2.15 8.66
C ALA A 313 23.73 1.68 8.05
N VAL A 314 23.04 2.58 7.34
CA VAL A 314 21.86 2.16 6.59
C VAL A 314 22.42 1.22 5.53
N PRO A 315 22.12 -0.09 5.58
CA PRO A 315 22.77 -1.03 4.70
C PRO A 315 22.43 -0.70 3.25
N GLU A 316 23.44 -0.44 2.44
CA GLU A 316 23.26 -0.18 1.01
C GLU A 316 22.75 -1.43 0.30
N LEU A 317 21.62 -1.27 -0.39
CA LEU A 317 21.02 -2.33 -1.20
C LEU A 317 21.69 -2.40 -2.57
N THR A 318 21.73 -3.59 -3.16
CA THR A 318 22.11 -3.71 -4.57
C THR A 318 21.11 -2.94 -5.44
N ALA A 319 21.59 -2.29 -6.50
CA ALA A 319 20.72 -1.53 -7.42
C ALA A 319 19.61 -2.41 -8.03
N THR A 320 19.92 -3.69 -8.29
CA THR A 320 18.97 -4.70 -8.76
C THR A 320 17.85 -4.95 -7.76
N PHE A 321 18.18 -5.13 -6.48
CA PHE A 321 17.18 -5.42 -5.47
C PHE A 321 16.38 -4.17 -5.07
N ALA A 322 17.01 -3.00 -5.03
CA ALA A 322 16.31 -1.72 -4.86
C ALA A 322 15.24 -1.49 -5.94
N ALA A 323 15.52 -1.88 -7.20
CA ALA A 323 14.54 -1.83 -8.28
C ALA A 323 13.37 -2.80 -8.09
N VAL A 324 13.62 -3.98 -7.51
CA VAL A 324 12.56 -4.96 -7.15
C VAL A 324 11.65 -4.39 -6.06
N LEU A 325 12.23 -3.83 -4.99
CA LEU A 325 11.47 -3.24 -3.88
C LEU A 325 10.60 -2.04 -4.30
N ASN A 326 10.96 -1.36 -5.39
CA ASN A 326 10.22 -0.20 -5.88
C ASN A 326 9.30 -0.53 -7.08
N ASP A 327 9.11 -1.81 -7.40
CA ASP A 327 8.21 -2.24 -8.46
C ASP A 327 6.75 -2.22 -8.00
N ALA A 328 5.89 -1.57 -8.78
CA ALA A 328 4.47 -1.40 -8.48
C ALA A 328 3.62 -2.65 -8.79
N GLY A 329 4.22 -3.72 -9.33
CA GLY A 329 3.51 -4.94 -9.72
C GLY A 329 2.69 -4.80 -11.02
N GLY A 330 2.94 -3.75 -11.80
CA GLY A 330 2.28 -3.45 -13.07
C GLY A 330 3.00 -2.31 -13.81
N ASN A 331 2.75 -2.17 -15.11
CA ASN A 331 3.22 -1.01 -15.87
C ASN A 331 2.21 0.14 -15.77
N PHE A 332 2.17 0.76 -14.58
CA PHE A 332 1.27 1.89 -14.32
C PHE A 332 1.90 3.21 -14.75
N SER A 333 1.10 4.06 -15.39
CA SER A 333 1.51 5.39 -15.79
C SER A 333 0.47 6.45 -15.51
N HIS A 334 0.95 7.68 -15.31
CA HIS A 334 0.16 8.87 -15.01
C HIS A 334 0.52 9.99 -16.00
N THR A 335 -0.37 10.96 -16.19
CA THR A 335 -0.15 12.11 -17.09
C THR A 335 1.12 12.91 -16.75
N ALA A 336 1.43 13.02 -15.46
CA ALA A 336 2.63 13.71 -14.96
C ALA A 336 3.88 12.82 -14.84
N LYS A 337 3.75 11.50 -14.98
CA LYS A 337 4.87 10.56 -14.79
C LYS A 337 4.70 9.31 -15.63
N GLU A 338 5.61 9.12 -16.58
CA GLU A 338 5.57 8.01 -17.54
C GLU A 338 5.62 6.64 -16.87
N ARG A 339 6.36 6.51 -15.76
CA ARG A 339 6.46 5.27 -14.98
C ARG A 339 6.22 5.53 -13.50
N LEU A 340 5.18 4.91 -12.96
CA LEU A 340 4.92 4.88 -11.52
C LEU A 340 5.74 3.79 -10.84
N THR A 341 6.31 4.13 -9.70
CA THR A 341 7.01 3.24 -8.76
C THR A 341 6.07 2.86 -7.62
N LEU A 342 6.42 1.84 -6.84
CA LEU A 342 5.63 1.44 -5.68
C LEU A 342 5.43 2.60 -4.71
N GLU A 343 6.48 3.39 -4.49
CA GLU A 343 6.45 4.55 -3.59
C GLU A 343 5.42 5.61 -3.99
N ASP A 344 5.23 5.83 -5.29
CA ASP A 344 4.29 6.82 -5.83
C ASP A 344 2.83 6.47 -5.48
N ILE A 345 2.51 5.19 -5.29
CA ILE A 345 1.11 4.73 -5.21
C ILE A 345 0.81 3.84 -4.01
N PHE A 346 1.82 3.43 -3.23
CA PHE A 346 1.62 2.54 -2.11
C PHE A 346 0.80 3.21 -1.00
N VAL A 347 -0.21 2.50 -0.52
CA VAL A 347 -0.99 2.86 0.66
C VAL A 347 -0.96 1.65 1.58
N TRP A 348 -0.64 1.87 2.86
CA TRP A 348 -0.64 0.79 3.84
C TRP A 348 -2.04 0.15 3.91
N PRO A 349 -2.16 -1.15 3.58
CA PRO A 349 -3.42 -1.86 3.65
C PRO A 349 -3.84 -2.03 5.11
N ASP A 350 -5.11 -2.36 5.30
CA ASP A 350 -5.63 -2.72 6.62
C ASP A 350 -5.52 -4.24 6.81
N LEU A 351 -5.34 -4.66 8.06
CA LEU A 351 -5.19 -6.03 8.51
C LEU A 351 -6.27 -6.37 9.53
N ARG A 352 -6.73 -7.63 9.52
CA ARG A 352 -7.66 -8.16 10.52
C ARG A 352 -6.98 -9.28 11.31
N ASP A 353 -7.16 -9.30 12.64
CA ASP A 353 -6.63 -10.38 13.48
C ASP A 353 -7.41 -11.68 13.24
N TRP A 354 -6.69 -12.78 12.98
CA TRP A 354 -7.28 -14.09 12.70
C TRP A 354 -7.89 -14.77 13.96
N ASP A 355 -7.26 -14.58 15.13
CA ASP A 355 -7.50 -15.41 16.33
C ASP A 355 -8.44 -14.77 17.38
N SER A 356 -9.29 -13.80 16.99
CA SER A 356 -10.14 -13.12 17.96
C SER A 356 -11.34 -13.97 18.36
N GLN A 357 -11.34 -14.55 19.56
CA GLN A 357 -12.46 -15.30 20.15
C GLN A 357 -13.76 -14.48 20.36
N ASP A 358 -13.74 -13.18 20.03
CA ASP A 358 -14.78 -12.21 20.36
C ASP A 358 -15.26 -11.52 19.06
N VAL A 359 -16.25 -12.13 18.39
CA VAL A 359 -16.78 -11.72 17.06
C VAL A 359 -17.27 -10.27 17.03
N ASN A 360 -17.61 -9.68 18.19
CA ASN A 360 -18.04 -8.29 18.33
C ASN A 360 -16.88 -7.27 18.45
N ARG A 361 -15.61 -7.71 18.36
CA ARG A 361 -14.41 -6.89 18.58
C ARG A 361 -13.34 -6.98 17.49
N GLN A 362 -13.61 -7.64 16.37
CA GLN A 362 -12.71 -7.60 15.21
C GLN A 362 -12.61 -6.15 14.73
N LYS A 363 -11.47 -5.51 15.00
CA LYS A 363 -11.16 -4.18 14.49
C LYS A 363 -10.02 -4.34 13.50
N THR A 364 -10.21 -3.84 12.30
CA THR A 364 -9.12 -3.71 11.34
C THR A 364 -8.10 -2.68 11.83
N LYS A 365 -6.81 -2.95 11.60
CA LYS A 365 -5.70 -2.06 11.93
C LYS A 365 -4.82 -1.88 10.69
N SER A 366 -4.24 -0.70 10.51
CA SER A 366 -3.31 -0.51 9.40
C SER A 366 -2.10 -1.42 9.55
N ALA A 367 -1.62 -2.02 8.45
CA ALA A 367 -0.49 -2.95 8.45
C ALA A 367 0.78 -2.36 9.10
N ILE A 368 1.01 -1.04 8.97
CA ILE A 368 2.13 -0.37 9.62
C ILE A 368 2.17 -0.56 11.14
N ALA A 369 1.02 -0.84 11.78
CA ALA A 369 0.92 -1.06 13.23
C ALA A 369 1.62 -2.35 13.70
N ILE A 370 1.93 -3.30 12.81
CA ILE A 370 2.65 -4.53 13.16
C ILE A 370 4.14 -4.26 13.44
N ILE A 371 4.71 -3.21 12.86
CA ILE A 371 6.16 -2.98 12.90
C ILE A 371 6.68 -2.93 14.34
N PRO A 372 6.14 -2.11 15.26
CA PRO A 372 6.64 -2.07 16.64
C PRO A 372 6.61 -3.43 17.34
N GLU A 373 5.62 -4.27 17.05
CA GLU A 373 5.52 -5.61 17.64
C GLU A 373 6.54 -6.58 17.04
N LEU A 374 6.79 -6.51 15.73
CA LEU A 374 7.80 -7.31 15.03
C LEU A 374 9.20 -6.99 15.55
N LEU A 375 9.48 -5.71 15.82
CA LEU A 375 10.75 -5.26 16.41
C LEU A 375 10.94 -5.75 17.85
N ASN A 376 9.86 -6.02 18.59
CA ASN A 376 9.89 -6.62 19.93
C ASN A 376 10.03 -8.15 19.90
N GLY A 377 10.28 -8.74 18.72
CA GLY A 377 10.51 -10.16 18.53
C GLY A 377 9.24 -11.02 18.43
N ASN A 378 8.10 -10.40 18.11
CA ASN A 378 6.91 -11.17 17.74
C ASN A 378 7.03 -11.63 16.29
N ASN A 379 6.58 -12.86 16.03
CA ASN A 379 6.51 -13.43 14.69
C ASN A 379 5.11 -13.21 14.09
N PHE A 380 5.04 -12.94 12.79
CA PHE A 380 3.79 -12.61 12.10
C PHE A 380 3.63 -13.42 10.83
N ILE A 381 2.39 -13.84 10.54
CA ILE A 381 2.01 -14.40 9.26
C ILE A 381 0.81 -13.61 8.72
N ILE A 382 0.93 -13.13 7.49
CA ILE A 382 -0.14 -12.41 6.79
C ILE A 382 -0.70 -13.27 5.66
N TYR A 383 -2.00 -13.50 5.73
CA TYR A 383 -2.78 -14.21 4.73
C TYR A 383 -3.44 -13.22 3.78
N GLY A 384 -3.65 -13.62 2.54
CA GLY A 384 -4.40 -12.80 1.59
C GLY A 384 -4.39 -13.38 0.18
N ASP A 385 -5.32 -12.90 -0.62
CA ASP A 385 -5.49 -13.38 -2.00
C ASP A 385 -4.31 -13.01 -2.90
N GLU A 386 -4.22 -13.67 -4.05
CA GLU A 386 -3.16 -13.43 -5.03
C GLU A 386 -3.04 -11.95 -5.43
N LYS A 387 -4.17 -11.25 -5.54
CA LYS A 387 -4.23 -9.85 -6.02
C LYS A 387 -4.37 -8.84 -4.87
N ALA A 388 -4.28 -9.30 -3.62
CA ALA A 388 -4.45 -8.46 -2.43
C ALA A 388 -3.26 -7.52 -2.16
N GLY A 389 -2.08 -7.80 -2.72
CA GLY A 389 -0.88 -6.98 -2.56
C GLY A 389 0.09 -7.44 -1.46
N LYS A 390 0.16 -8.75 -1.19
CA LYS A 390 1.09 -9.31 -0.18
C LYS A 390 2.55 -8.97 -0.46
N THR A 391 3.02 -9.22 -1.68
CA THR A 391 4.40 -8.93 -2.09
C THR A 391 4.73 -7.44 -2.02
N THR A 392 3.83 -6.56 -2.46
CA THR A 392 4.05 -5.10 -2.35
C THR A 392 4.03 -4.62 -0.90
N LEU A 393 3.23 -5.25 -0.03
CA LEU A 393 3.28 -5.00 1.41
C LEU A 393 4.63 -5.43 2.01
N VAL A 394 5.14 -6.61 1.65
CA VAL A 394 6.47 -7.09 2.08
C VAL A 394 7.58 -6.13 1.65
N TYR A 395 7.56 -5.64 0.41
CA TYR A 395 8.56 -4.67 -0.06
C TYR A 395 8.51 -3.37 0.74
N SER A 396 7.31 -2.90 1.07
CA SER A 396 7.12 -1.72 1.91
C SER A 396 7.59 -1.95 3.36
N TYR A 397 7.34 -3.13 3.95
CA TYR A 397 7.91 -3.49 5.25
C TYR A 397 9.44 -3.52 5.19
N PHE A 398 10.03 -4.13 4.16
CA PHE A 398 11.48 -4.19 4.00
C PHE A 398 12.10 -2.78 4.03
N ARG A 399 11.55 -1.85 3.23
CA ARG A 399 12.01 -0.45 3.19
C ARG A 399 11.82 0.26 4.53
N GLU A 400 10.70 0.04 5.20
CA GLU A 400 10.40 0.67 6.49
C GLU A 400 11.23 0.09 7.65
N LEU A 401 11.64 -1.17 7.58
CA LEU A 401 12.56 -1.77 8.54
C LEU A 401 13.97 -1.21 8.38
N ILE A 402 14.45 -1.05 7.15
CA ILE A 402 15.73 -0.36 6.88
C ILE A 402 15.68 1.09 7.36
N SER A 403 14.58 1.80 7.13
CA SER A 403 14.43 3.20 7.58
C SER A 403 14.52 3.35 9.10
N ARG A 404 14.19 2.29 9.84
CA ARG A 404 14.26 2.20 11.32
C ARG A 404 15.58 1.57 11.83
N GLY A 405 16.55 1.35 10.96
CA GLY A 405 17.86 0.79 11.30
C GLY A 405 17.86 -0.70 11.64
N TYR A 406 16.99 -1.47 10.99
CA TYR A 406 16.97 -2.95 11.00
C TYR A 406 17.43 -3.50 9.65
N PHE A 407 17.82 -4.78 9.63
CA PHE A 407 18.45 -5.45 8.51
C PHE A 407 17.58 -6.65 8.08
N PRO A 408 16.51 -6.42 7.31
CA PRO A 408 15.63 -7.48 6.86
C PRO A 408 16.30 -8.37 5.79
N VAL A 409 15.98 -9.64 5.73
CA VAL A 409 16.38 -10.54 4.62
C VAL A 409 15.13 -11.07 3.97
N TYR A 410 14.94 -10.80 2.67
CA TYR A 410 13.77 -11.22 1.91
C TYR A 410 14.00 -12.58 1.24
N LEU A 411 12.97 -13.42 1.19
CA LEU A 411 13.01 -14.68 0.46
C LEU A 411 11.66 -14.93 -0.21
N ALA A 412 11.66 -15.38 -1.46
CA ALA A 412 10.45 -15.76 -2.19
C ALA A 412 10.26 -17.29 -2.16
N GLY A 413 9.18 -17.76 -1.52
CA GLY A 413 8.89 -19.18 -1.29
C GLY A 413 8.89 -20.02 -2.56
N HIS A 414 8.31 -19.51 -3.65
CA HIS A 414 8.28 -20.20 -4.95
C HIS A 414 9.66 -20.46 -5.58
N SER A 415 10.72 -19.81 -5.09
CA SER A 415 12.10 -19.99 -5.55
C SER A 415 12.96 -20.83 -4.60
N LEU A 416 12.41 -21.18 -3.43
CA LEU A 416 13.12 -21.83 -2.34
C LEU A 416 12.97 -23.35 -2.37
N THR A 417 14.09 -24.03 -2.13
CA THR A 417 14.12 -25.48 -1.89
C THR A 417 15.05 -25.70 -0.70
N ILE A 418 14.47 -26.15 0.40
CA ILE A 418 15.15 -26.36 1.68
C ILE A 418 15.03 -27.83 2.03
N LYS A 419 16.16 -28.54 2.21
CA LYS A 419 16.15 -29.97 2.59
C LYS A 419 16.82 -30.22 3.95
N SER A 420 17.55 -29.24 4.46
CA SER A 420 18.37 -29.33 5.67
C SER A 420 18.61 -27.94 6.28
N LYS A 421 19.21 -27.89 7.48
CA LYS A 421 19.63 -26.62 8.11
C LYS A 421 20.74 -25.95 7.31
N ASP A 422 21.71 -26.72 6.83
CA ASP A 422 22.81 -26.22 5.99
C ASP A 422 22.27 -25.60 4.68
N ASP A 423 21.19 -26.18 4.13
CA ASP A 423 20.49 -25.57 3.00
C ASP A 423 19.83 -24.24 3.38
N ALA A 424 19.18 -24.15 4.53
CA ALA A 424 18.55 -22.92 5.00
C ALA A 424 19.60 -21.79 5.15
N GLU A 425 20.72 -22.08 5.79
CA GLU A 425 21.85 -21.16 5.93
C GLU A 425 22.36 -20.69 4.57
N ARG A 426 22.63 -21.63 3.67
CA ARG A 426 23.11 -21.32 2.31
C ARG A 426 22.14 -20.43 1.54
N ARG A 427 20.83 -20.66 1.65
CA ARG A 427 19.81 -19.85 0.95
C ARG A 427 19.72 -18.44 1.52
N ILE A 428 19.78 -18.29 2.85
CA ILE A 428 19.79 -16.99 3.51
C ILE A 428 21.06 -16.21 3.14
N ASN A 429 22.23 -16.85 3.16
CA ASN A 429 23.49 -16.22 2.79
C ASN A 429 23.49 -15.77 1.32
N LYS A 430 22.94 -16.57 0.41
CA LYS A 430 22.76 -16.18 -0.99
C LYS A 430 21.81 -14.97 -1.12
N ALA A 431 20.71 -14.94 -0.38
CA ALA A 431 19.79 -13.81 -0.39
C ALA A 431 20.45 -12.53 0.12
N ILE A 432 21.29 -12.61 1.16
CA ILE A 432 22.07 -11.47 1.66
C ILE A 432 23.02 -10.95 0.56
N GLU A 433 23.71 -11.82 -0.16
CA GLU A 433 24.61 -11.45 -1.27
C GLU A 433 23.85 -10.80 -2.45
N GLU A 434 22.63 -11.25 -2.75
CA GLU A 434 21.81 -10.67 -3.81
C GLU A 434 21.20 -9.32 -3.42
N GLN A 435 20.94 -9.10 -2.12
CA GLN A 435 20.16 -7.95 -1.62
C GLN A 435 21.03 -6.78 -1.17
N TYR A 436 22.22 -7.05 -0.63
CA TYR A 436 23.09 -6.05 0.00
C TYR A 436 24.44 -5.94 -0.70
N THR A 437 24.97 -4.73 -0.82
CA THR A 437 26.31 -4.50 -1.40
C THR A 437 27.43 -5.03 -0.50
N ASN A 438 27.26 -4.93 0.82
CA ASN A 438 28.22 -5.42 1.82
C ASN A 438 27.65 -6.60 2.63
N SER A 439 27.59 -7.78 2.01
CA SER A 439 27.03 -9.00 2.60
C SER A 439 27.72 -9.43 3.91
N GLU A 440 29.04 -9.24 4.03
CA GLU A 440 29.82 -9.55 5.23
C GLU A 440 29.41 -8.70 6.43
N ALA A 441 29.15 -7.40 6.23
CA ALA A 441 28.66 -6.54 7.30
C ALA A 441 27.30 -7.03 7.82
N ILE A 442 26.39 -7.42 6.92
CA ILE A 442 25.06 -7.95 7.27
C ILE A 442 25.16 -9.23 8.11
N ARG A 443 26.11 -10.11 7.80
CA ARG A 443 26.33 -11.36 8.56
C ARG A 443 26.75 -11.10 10.01
N ARG A 444 27.44 -9.99 10.27
CA ARG A 444 27.95 -9.60 11.60
C ARG A 444 26.93 -8.82 12.44
N ILE A 445 25.78 -8.44 11.86
CA ILE A 445 24.74 -7.71 12.58
C ILE A 445 24.16 -8.58 13.71
N PRO A 446 23.97 -8.02 14.92
CA PRO A 446 23.34 -8.72 16.04
C PRO A 446 21.94 -9.24 15.70
N ARG A 447 21.55 -10.37 16.30
CA ARG A 447 20.24 -11.01 16.09
C ARG A 447 19.08 -10.03 16.27
N GLU A 448 19.18 -9.16 17.27
CA GLU A 448 18.18 -8.15 17.67
C GLU A 448 17.86 -7.14 16.57
N LYS A 449 18.74 -7.03 15.56
CA LYS A 449 18.64 -6.10 14.45
C LYS A 449 18.27 -6.78 13.13
N ARG A 450 18.17 -8.11 13.11
CA ARG A 450 17.91 -8.89 11.90
C ARG A 450 16.48 -9.39 11.88
N ILE A 451 15.78 -9.20 10.76
CA ILE A 451 14.41 -9.69 10.56
C ILE A 451 14.37 -10.57 9.32
N LEU A 452 13.69 -11.70 9.37
CA LEU A 452 13.49 -12.56 8.21
C LEU A 452 12.12 -12.29 7.60
N ILE A 453 12.07 -12.10 6.29
CA ILE A 453 10.82 -11.99 5.54
C ILE A 453 10.76 -13.11 4.51
N LEU A 454 9.74 -13.98 4.62
CA LEU A 454 9.49 -15.05 3.66
C LEU A 454 8.11 -14.85 3.02
N ASP A 455 8.12 -14.53 1.74
CA ASP A 455 6.92 -14.24 0.94
C ASP A 455 6.41 -15.50 0.22
N ASP A 456 5.09 -15.70 0.17
CA ASP A 456 4.42 -16.87 -0.40
C ASP A 456 4.96 -18.21 0.17
N VAL A 457 4.94 -18.39 1.49
CA VAL A 457 5.41 -19.63 2.15
C VAL A 457 4.61 -20.87 1.71
N ASP A 458 3.36 -20.69 1.31
CA ASP A 458 2.50 -21.72 0.71
C ASP A 458 3.05 -22.26 -0.62
N ARG A 459 3.98 -21.54 -1.25
CA ARG A 459 4.59 -21.91 -2.54
C ARG A 459 6.00 -22.51 -2.41
N LEU A 460 6.43 -22.90 -1.21
CA LEU A 460 7.73 -23.55 -1.01
C LEU A 460 7.85 -24.82 -1.86
N LYS A 461 8.83 -24.85 -2.79
CA LYS A 461 9.03 -26.02 -3.69
C LYS A 461 9.39 -27.30 -2.95
N SER A 462 10.04 -27.18 -1.79
CA SER A 462 10.37 -28.34 -0.94
C SER A 462 9.18 -28.87 -0.15
N GLY A 463 8.03 -28.18 -0.16
CA GLY A 463 6.87 -28.53 0.64
C GLY A 463 6.96 -28.03 2.09
N VAL A 464 5.81 -27.86 2.72
CA VAL A 464 5.64 -27.25 4.05
C VAL A 464 6.29 -28.07 5.17
N HIS A 465 6.44 -29.39 4.99
CA HIS A 465 7.11 -30.26 5.94
C HIS A 465 8.58 -29.87 6.23
N THR A 466 9.18 -29.04 5.37
CA THR A 466 10.55 -28.53 5.55
C THR A 466 10.63 -27.24 6.37
N LEU A 467 9.48 -26.59 6.61
CA LEU A 467 9.36 -25.34 7.35
C LEU A 467 9.87 -25.41 8.80
N PRO A 468 9.66 -26.50 9.58
CA PRO A 468 10.25 -26.65 10.91
C PRO A 468 11.77 -26.48 10.93
N THR A 469 12.45 -27.07 9.95
CA THR A 469 13.91 -27.01 9.86
C THR A 469 14.38 -25.60 9.54
N PHE A 470 13.63 -24.90 8.69
CA PHE A 470 13.92 -23.54 8.29
C PHE A 470 13.69 -22.53 9.43
N LEU A 471 12.56 -22.66 10.14
CA LEU A 471 12.20 -21.75 11.23
C LEU A 471 13.07 -21.95 12.48
N ASP A 472 13.50 -23.19 12.80
CA ASP A 472 14.50 -23.41 13.86
C ASP A 472 15.84 -22.70 13.57
N PHE A 473 16.23 -22.62 12.29
CA PHE A 473 17.38 -21.80 11.90
C PHE A 473 17.05 -20.30 12.04
N ALA A 474 15.89 -19.85 11.56
CA ALA A 474 15.49 -18.45 11.62
C ALA A 474 15.44 -17.92 13.06
N ASP A 475 14.84 -18.65 14.00
CA ASP A 475 14.68 -18.21 15.39
C ASP A 475 16.03 -17.96 16.10
N LYS A 476 17.08 -18.69 15.70
CA LYS A 476 18.45 -18.53 16.23
C LYS A 476 19.18 -17.30 15.69
N HIS A 477 18.80 -16.80 14.52
CA HIS A 477 19.56 -15.78 13.78
C HIS A 477 18.81 -14.46 13.60
N PHE A 478 17.49 -14.43 13.82
CA PHE A 478 16.64 -13.26 13.61
C PHE A 478 15.82 -12.95 14.87
N VAL A 479 15.57 -11.66 15.13
CA VAL A 479 14.72 -11.22 16.24
C VAL A 479 13.25 -11.52 15.97
N GLY A 480 12.84 -11.40 14.71
CA GLY A 480 11.47 -11.63 14.28
C GLY A 480 11.41 -12.17 12.85
N VAL A 481 10.36 -12.95 12.60
CA VAL A 481 10.07 -13.58 11.31
C VAL A 481 8.70 -13.10 10.83
N PHE A 482 8.65 -12.66 9.59
CA PHE A 482 7.44 -12.22 8.91
C PHE A 482 7.18 -13.12 7.70
N LEU A 483 6.04 -13.78 7.70
CA LEU A 483 5.61 -14.68 6.64
C LEU A 483 4.43 -14.09 5.89
N THR A 484 4.32 -14.40 4.60
CA THR A 484 3.04 -14.25 3.88
C THR A 484 2.62 -15.59 3.32
N ALA A 485 1.31 -15.81 3.25
CA ALA A 485 0.74 -16.99 2.61
C ALA A 485 -0.55 -16.63 1.87
N CYS A 486 -0.97 -17.50 0.95
CA CYS A 486 -2.33 -17.44 0.40
C CYS A 486 -3.37 -17.70 1.50
N THR A 487 -4.52 -17.04 1.40
CA THR A 487 -5.72 -17.35 2.17
C THR A 487 -6.06 -18.85 2.04
N GLY A 488 -6.34 -19.53 3.16
CA GLY A 488 -6.64 -20.98 3.20
C GLY A 488 -5.44 -21.88 3.51
N PHE A 489 -4.22 -21.34 3.59
CA PHE A 489 -3.03 -22.08 4.02
C PHE A 489 -3.15 -22.57 5.48
N GLU A 490 -3.92 -21.89 6.33
CA GLU A 490 -4.12 -22.25 7.74
C GLU A 490 -4.79 -23.62 7.86
N VAL A 491 -5.80 -23.87 7.02
CA VAL A 491 -6.59 -25.10 7.02
C VAL A 491 -5.76 -26.29 6.54
N ALA A 492 -4.91 -26.11 5.52
CA ALA A 492 -3.99 -27.14 5.04
C ALA A 492 -2.97 -27.55 6.12
N ASN A 493 -2.55 -26.62 6.98
CA ASN A 493 -1.60 -26.91 8.06
C ASN A 493 -2.20 -27.67 9.24
N LEU A 494 -3.52 -27.61 9.45
CA LEU A 494 -4.21 -28.44 10.47
C LEU A 494 -4.08 -29.94 10.19
N ALA A 495 -3.77 -30.33 8.95
CA ALA A 495 -3.53 -31.72 8.55
C ALA A 495 -2.11 -32.23 8.92
N SER A 496 -1.14 -31.32 9.17
CA SER A 496 0.23 -31.67 9.58
C SER A 496 0.52 -31.19 11.01
N LYS A 497 0.67 -32.14 11.93
CA LYS A 497 1.03 -31.84 13.34
C LYS A 497 2.33 -31.05 13.45
N GLU A 498 3.32 -31.35 12.62
CA GLU A 498 4.63 -30.68 12.66
C GLU A 498 4.52 -29.21 12.23
N ALA A 499 3.82 -28.90 11.13
CA ALA A 499 3.65 -27.53 10.65
C ALA A 499 2.84 -26.66 11.61
N MET A 500 1.74 -27.22 12.16
CA MET A 500 0.93 -26.55 13.18
C MET A 500 1.74 -26.13 14.41
N THR A 501 2.62 -27.00 14.89
CA THR A 501 3.42 -26.75 16.10
C THR A 501 4.42 -25.62 15.89
N VAL A 502 4.96 -25.48 14.68
CA VAL A 502 5.98 -24.46 14.36
C VAL A 502 5.35 -23.11 14.02
N LEU A 503 4.13 -23.11 13.47
CA LEU A 503 3.41 -21.88 13.14
C LEU A 503 2.58 -21.32 14.31
N SER A 504 2.32 -22.09 15.37
CA SER A 504 1.56 -21.62 16.54
C SER A 504 2.10 -20.36 17.22
N PRO A 505 3.42 -20.04 17.21
CA PRO A 505 3.93 -18.79 17.79
C PRO A 505 3.67 -17.55 16.92
N PHE A 506 3.20 -17.70 15.68
CA PHE A 506 2.99 -16.60 14.74
C PHE A 506 1.63 -15.94 14.97
N LYS A 507 1.63 -14.61 15.15
CA LYS A 507 0.41 -13.81 15.13
C LYS A 507 -0.13 -13.76 13.71
N SER A 508 -1.34 -14.26 13.53
CA SER A 508 -1.98 -14.44 12.23
C SER A 508 -2.89 -13.27 11.90
N HIS A 509 -2.77 -12.73 10.68
CA HIS A 509 -3.59 -11.62 10.20
C HIS A 509 -4.04 -11.80 8.75
N ASP A 510 -5.23 -11.35 8.42
CA ASP A 510 -5.72 -11.25 7.03
C ASP A 510 -5.40 -9.89 6.44
N LEU A 511 -5.01 -9.88 5.16
CA LEU A 511 -4.83 -8.69 4.35
C LEU A 511 -6.15 -8.25 3.71
N MET A 512 -6.65 -7.08 4.09
CA MET A 512 -7.98 -6.63 3.68
C MET A 512 -7.98 -5.94 2.31
N PRO A 513 -9.06 -6.08 1.50
CA PRO A 513 -9.29 -5.28 0.30
C PRO A 513 -9.37 -3.77 0.59
N PHE A 514 -9.27 -2.94 -0.44
CA PHE A 514 -9.34 -1.48 -0.27
C PHE A 514 -10.79 -1.04 -0.14
N GLY A 515 -11.24 -0.81 1.10
CA GLY A 515 -12.49 -0.11 1.39
C GLY A 515 -12.44 1.38 1.01
N LEU A 516 -13.57 2.09 1.16
CA LEU A 516 -13.70 3.51 0.75
C LEU A 516 -12.60 4.42 1.31
N LYS A 517 -12.19 4.22 2.57
CA LYS A 517 -11.09 4.98 3.19
C LYS A 517 -9.75 4.78 2.46
N LEU A 518 -9.37 3.54 2.19
CA LEU A 518 -8.12 3.22 1.50
C LEU A 518 -8.19 3.60 0.01
N ARG A 519 -9.36 3.50 -0.61
CA ARG A 519 -9.61 4.03 -1.97
C ARG A 519 -9.43 5.52 -2.03
N HIS A 520 -10.06 6.27 -1.14
CA HIS A 520 -9.91 7.72 -1.08
C HIS A 520 -8.44 8.10 -0.88
N LYS A 521 -7.73 7.42 0.03
CA LYS A 521 -6.27 7.62 0.19
C LYS A 521 -5.48 7.33 -1.10
N LEU A 522 -5.80 6.25 -1.80
CA LEU A 522 -5.15 5.89 -3.06
C LEU A 522 -5.47 6.90 -4.17
N ILE A 523 -6.74 7.31 -4.31
CA ILE A 523 -7.21 8.33 -5.26
C ILE A 523 -6.52 9.66 -4.98
N LYS A 524 -6.50 10.09 -3.71
CA LYS A 524 -5.82 11.33 -3.32
C LYS A 524 -4.34 11.28 -3.66
N LYS A 525 -3.64 10.21 -3.27
CA LYS A 525 -2.22 10.01 -3.59
C LYS A 525 -1.97 9.98 -5.11
N TRP A 526 -2.89 9.40 -5.87
CA TRP A 526 -2.86 9.41 -7.34
C TRP A 526 -3.04 10.82 -7.92
N CYS A 527 -4.02 11.60 -7.44
CA CYS A 527 -4.27 12.96 -7.89
C CYS A 527 -3.10 13.92 -7.54
N GLU A 528 -2.42 13.67 -6.43
CA GLU A 528 -1.22 14.40 -5.98
C GLU A 528 0.02 14.16 -6.88
N LEU A 529 -0.03 13.19 -7.80
CA LEU A 529 1.08 12.94 -8.75
C LEU A 529 1.23 14.06 -9.79
N ALA A 530 0.20 14.85 -10.05
CA ALA A 530 0.30 16.05 -10.87
C ALA A 530 0.51 17.30 -9.98
N PRO A 531 1.13 18.37 -10.51
CA PRO A 531 1.17 19.65 -9.84
C PRO A 531 -0.27 20.11 -9.55
N VAL A 532 -0.53 20.47 -8.29
CA VAL A 532 -1.79 21.11 -7.88
C VAL A 532 -1.45 22.46 -7.30
N THR A 533 -2.11 23.52 -7.77
CA THR A 533 -1.82 24.89 -7.34
C THR A 533 -2.55 25.28 -6.04
N THR A 534 -3.69 24.64 -5.75
CA THR A 534 -4.49 24.92 -4.54
C THR A 534 -5.13 23.65 -3.97
N SER A 535 -5.40 23.62 -2.66
CA SER A 535 -6.14 22.51 -2.02
C SER A 535 -7.53 22.28 -2.63
N VAL A 536 -8.20 23.36 -3.04
CA VAL A 536 -9.54 23.31 -3.66
C VAL A 536 -9.52 22.59 -5.02
N GLU A 537 -8.46 22.80 -5.80
CA GLU A 537 -8.27 22.10 -7.07
C GLU A 537 -8.04 20.59 -6.86
N LEU A 538 -7.23 20.23 -5.86
CA LEU A 538 -7.01 18.82 -5.48
C LEU A 538 -8.32 18.17 -5.04
N ASP A 539 -9.08 18.82 -4.15
CA ASP A 539 -10.34 18.28 -3.64
C ASP A 539 -11.35 18.04 -4.76
N ARG A 540 -11.48 18.98 -5.70
CA ARG A 540 -12.35 18.82 -6.87
C ARG A 540 -11.93 17.63 -7.72
N ARG A 541 -10.63 17.51 -8.02
CA ARG A 541 -10.10 16.41 -8.82
C ARG A 541 -10.32 15.05 -8.14
N VAL A 542 -10.10 14.98 -6.83
CA VAL A 542 -10.35 13.77 -6.04
C VAL A 542 -11.82 13.38 -6.11
N VAL A 543 -12.75 14.33 -5.92
CA VAL A 543 -14.20 14.07 -6.00
C VAL A 543 -14.62 13.57 -7.39
N ASP A 544 -14.10 14.17 -8.47
CA ASP A 544 -14.42 13.76 -9.84
C ASP A 544 -13.94 12.33 -10.13
N VAL A 545 -12.69 12.01 -9.78
CA VAL A 545 -12.12 10.66 -9.95
C VAL A 545 -12.84 9.64 -9.05
N GLU A 546 -13.13 10.01 -7.81
CA GLU A 546 -13.84 9.15 -6.85
C GLU A 546 -15.27 8.82 -7.32
N SER A 547 -15.97 9.78 -7.93
CA SER A 547 -17.28 9.57 -8.55
C SER A 547 -17.22 8.54 -9.70
N ILE A 548 -16.20 8.62 -10.57
CA ILE A 548 -15.99 7.66 -11.66
C ILE A 548 -15.71 6.27 -11.07
N VAL A 549 -14.73 6.17 -10.16
CA VAL A 549 -14.31 4.91 -9.54
C VAL A 549 -15.48 4.25 -8.79
N ASN A 550 -16.23 5.02 -7.99
CA ASN A 550 -17.37 4.51 -7.23
C ASN A 550 -18.57 4.14 -8.13
N SER A 551 -18.76 4.79 -9.28
CA SER A 551 -19.78 4.40 -10.26
C SER A 551 -19.47 3.04 -10.91
N VAL A 552 -18.19 2.77 -11.23
CA VAL A 552 -17.77 1.49 -11.79
C VAL A 552 -17.82 0.36 -10.75
N ILE A 553 -17.31 0.63 -9.54
CA ILE A 553 -17.28 -0.35 -8.44
C ILE A 553 -18.67 -0.58 -7.85
N GLY A 554 -19.49 0.47 -7.71
CA GLY A 554 -20.85 0.41 -7.17
C GLY A 554 -21.82 -0.45 -8.01
N LYS A 555 -21.50 -0.69 -9.28
CA LYS A 555 -22.20 -1.64 -10.15
C LYS A 555 -21.73 -3.11 -9.98
N ARG A 556 -20.77 -3.36 -9.07
CA ARG A 556 -20.05 -4.65 -8.87
C ARG A 556 -19.40 -5.21 -10.15
N LEU A 557 -18.89 -4.34 -11.01
CA LEU A 557 -18.23 -4.75 -12.25
C LEU A 557 -16.74 -5.10 -12.05
N VAL A 558 -16.14 -4.67 -10.94
CA VAL A 558 -14.69 -4.78 -10.66
C VAL A 558 -14.42 -5.09 -9.18
N PRO A 559 -13.51 -6.04 -8.85
CA PRO A 559 -13.09 -6.31 -7.47
C PRO A 559 -12.36 -5.13 -6.81
N GLU A 560 -12.42 -5.05 -5.49
CA GLU A 560 -11.92 -3.92 -4.68
C GLU A 560 -10.42 -4.01 -4.35
N TYR A 561 -9.64 -4.71 -5.19
CA TYR A 561 -8.20 -4.91 -5.01
C TYR A 561 -7.36 -3.78 -5.63
N PRO A 562 -6.19 -3.45 -5.05
CA PRO A 562 -5.33 -2.35 -5.50
C PRO A 562 -5.00 -2.40 -7.00
N LEU A 563 -4.72 -3.59 -7.55
CA LEU A 563 -4.43 -3.78 -8.98
C LEU A 563 -5.54 -3.21 -9.87
N TYR A 564 -6.80 -3.53 -9.58
CA TYR A 564 -7.92 -3.08 -10.43
C TYR A 564 -8.25 -1.60 -10.21
N LEU A 565 -8.10 -1.11 -8.98
CA LEU A 565 -8.24 0.31 -8.68
C LEU A 565 -7.23 1.13 -9.50
N LEU A 566 -5.97 0.71 -9.54
CA LEU A 566 -4.93 1.38 -10.32
C LEU A 566 -5.21 1.36 -11.83
N ILE A 567 -5.78 0.26 -12.37
CA ILE A 567 -6.20 0.21 -13.78
C ILE A 567 -7.33 1.21 -14.05
N LEU A 568 -8.31 1.29 -13.15
CA LEU A 568 -9.42 2.24 -13.26
C LEU A 568 -8.92 3.69 -13.20
N LEU A 569 -8.07 4.02 -12.23
CA LEU A 569 -7.45 5.35 -12.08
C LEU A 569 -6.65 5.73 -13.33
N GLN A 570 -5.88 4.80 -13.85
CA GLN A 570 -5.13 5.00 -15.07
C GLN A 570 -6.04 5.24 -16.29
N SER A 571 -7.17 4.53 -16.36
CA SER A 571 -8.16 4.77 -17.42
C SER A 571 -8.93 6.09 -17.23
N SER A 572 -9.06 6.57 -15.97
CA SER A 572 -9.69 7.85 -15.66
C SER A 572 -8.91 9.05 -16.16
N GLU A 573 -7.59 8.94 -16.23
CA GLU A 573 -6.73 10.00 -16.76
C GLU A 573 -6.87 10.22 -18.28
N GLN A 574 -7.39 9.24 -19.02
CA GLN A 574 -7.40 9.26 -20.50
C GLN A 574 -8.78 9.45 -21.14
N HIS A 575 -9.81 9.81 -20.37
CA HIS A 575 -11.19 9.99 -20.84
C HIS A 575 -11.83 8.75 -21.52
N ARG A 576 -11.28 7.53 -21.29
CA ARG A 576 -11.75 6.27 -21.91
C ARG A 576 -12.65 5.40 -21.02
N HIS A 577 -13.29 5.99 -20.02
CA HIS A 577 -14.02 5.23 -18.98
C HIS A 577 -15.23 4.49 -19.56
N GLY A 578 -15.82 5.01 -20.64
CA GLY A 578 -16.98 4.41 -21.30
C GLY A 578 -16.71 3.03 -21.91
N GLU A 579 -15.49 2.73 -22.35
CA GLU A 579 -15.10 1.44 -22.95
C GLU A 579 -14.95 0.33 -21.89
N ILE A 580 -14.63 0.71 -20.66
CA ILE A 580 -14.32 -0.19 -19.54
C ILE A 580 -15.56 -0.39 -18.63
N GLN A 581 -16.49 0.56 -18.61
CA GLN A 581 -17.70 0.58 -17.78
C GLN A 581 -18.73 -0.52 -18.06
N ASN A 582 -18.62 -1.27 -19.16
CA ASN A 582 -19.61 -2.28 -19.57
C ASN A 582 -18.97 -3.64 -19.94
N SER A 583 -17.70 -3.85 -19.60
CA SER A 583 -16.87 -4.96 -20.09
C SER A 583 -16.40 -5.85 -18.94
N GLY A 584 -16.33 -7.17 -19.14
CA GLY A 584 -15.84 -8.11 -18.12
C GLY A 584 -14.35 -7.93 -17.76
N LEU A 585 -13.90 -8.56 -16.65
CA LEU A 585 -12.55 -8.39 -16.08
C LEU A 585 -11.40 -8.62 -17.09
N SER A 586 -11.57 -9.49 -18.07
CA SER A 586 -10.56 -9.78 -19.09
C SER A 586 -10.24 -8.59 -20.00
N PHE A 587 -11.18 -7.66 -20.20
CA PHE A 587 -10.94 -6.42 -20.97
C PHE A 587 -9.98 -5.46 -20.24
N TYR A 588 -9.93 -5.47 -18.91
CA TYR A 588 -9.00 -4.66 -18.12
C TYR A 588 -7.55 -5.09 -18.37
N TYR A 589 -7.32 -6.40 -18.44
CA TYR A 589 -6.00 -6.96 -18.75
C TYR A 589 -5.58 -6.65 -20.18
N GLN A 590 -6.50 -6.78 -21.15
CA GLN A 590 -6.23 -6.39 -22.53
C GLN A 590 -5.81 -4.92 -22.65
N TYR A 591 -6.49 -4.03 -21.92
CA TYR A 591 -6.15 -2.60 -21.90
C TYR A 591 -4.73 -2.36 -21.38
N LEU A 592 -4.34 -2.97 -20.25
CA LEU A 592 -2.98 -2.87 -19.71
C LEU A 592 -1.91 -3.36 -20.69
N ILE A 593 -2.15 -4.51 -21.33
CA ILE A 593 -1.21 -5.10 -22.30
C ILE A 593 -1.04 -4.19 -23.51
N THR A 594 -2.16 -3.72 -24.07
CA THR A 594 -2.16 -2.84 -25.25
C THR A 594 -1.43 -1.53 -24.96
N LYS A 595 -1.66 -0.94 -23.77
CA LYS A 595 -0.99 0.28 -23.37
C LYS A 595 0.51 0.07 -23.15
N SER A 596 0.90 -1.04 -22.54
CA SER A 596 2.31 -1.34 -22.29
C SER A 596 3.11 -1.51 -23.58
N LEU A 597 2.51 -2.12 -24.60
CA LEU A 597 3.09 -2.15 -25.95
C LEU A 597 3.11 -0.75 -26.59
N GLY A 598 2.03 0.02 -26.44
CA GLY A 598 1.95 1.40 -26.95
C GLY A 598 3.02 2.32 -26.36
N SER A 599 3.37 2.18 -25.08
CA SER A 599 4.40 3.01 -24.43
C SER A 599 5.81 2.80 -24.99
N VAL A 600 6.07 1.69 -25.69
CA VAL A 600 7.36 1.43 -26.35
C VAL A 600 7.29 1.63 -27.87
N GLY A 601 6.24 2.32 -28.36
CA GLY A 601 6.11 2.73 -29.75
C GLY A 601 5.34 1.76 -30.67
N VAL A 602 4.75 0.68 -30.13
CA VAL A 602 3.91 -0.23 -30.94
C VAL A 602 2.62 0.47 -31.36
N LYS A 603 2.37 0.53 -32.66
CA LYS A 603 1.18 1.19 -33.20
C LYS A 603 -0.04 0.27 -33.11
N PRO A 604 -1.27 0.83 -33.03
CA PRO A 604 -2.50 0.03 -33.06
C PRO A 604 -2.59 -0.92 -34.26
N THR A 605 -2.04 -0.53 -35.41
CA THR A 605 -2.00 -1.35 -36.64
C THR A 605 -1.06 -2.55 -36.55
N GLU A 606 -0.12 -2.57 -35.61
CA GLU A 606 0.88 -3.63 -35.42
C GLU A 606 0.48 -4.60 -34.29
N LEU A 607 -0.59 -4.30 -33.55
CA LEU A 607 -1.01 -5.08 -32.38
C LEU A 607 -1.38 -6.52 -32.72
N ASP A 608 -1.97 -6.78 -33.88
CA ASP A 608 -2.35 -8.15 -34.24
C ASP A 608 -1.12 -9.07 -34.34
N GLU A 609 -0.06 -8.60 -35.00
CA GLU A 609 1.22 -9.31 -35.17
C GLU A 609 1.88 -9.58 -33.80
N HIS A 610 1.96 -8.55 -32.95
CA HIS A 610 2.50 -8.67 -31.59
C HIS A 610 1.70 -9.65 -30.72
N PHE A 611 0.37 -9.56 -30.75
CA PHE A 611 -0.45 -10.48 -29.99
C PHE A 611 -0.33 -11.91 -30.54
N ASN A 612 -0.15 -12.09 -31.85
CA ASN A 612 -0.01 -13.41 -32.44
C ASN A 612 1.32 -14.06 -32.02
N TYR A 613 2.38 -13.26 -32.03
CA TYR A 613 3.70 -13.65 -31.52
C TYR A 613 3.63 -14.11 -30.07
N LEU A 614 3.01 -13.29 -29.20
CA LEU A 614 2.89 -13.58 -27.78
C LEU A 614 1.99 -14.78 -27.48
N SER A 615 0.96 -15.01 -28.29
CA SER A 615 0.13 -16.23 -28.21
C SER A 615 0.92 -17.50 -28.53
N LEU A 616 1.71 -17.49 -29.61
CA LEU A 616 2.58 -18.63 -29.94
C LEU A 616 3.64 -18.85 -28.85
N LEU A 617 4.20 -17.76 -28.32
CA LEU A 617 5.16 -17.84 -27.22
C LEU A 617 4.53 -18.44 -25.96
N ALA A 618 3.34 -17.98 -25.54
CA ALA A 618 2.62 -18.54 -24.38
C ALA A 618 2.34 -20.05 -24.55
N TRP A 619 1.99 -20.48 -25.76
CA TRP A 619 1.85 -21.90 -26.09
C TRP A 619 3.16 -22.66 -25.92
N ARG A 620 4.31 -22.08 -26.32
CA ARG A 620 5.62 -22.71 -26.14
C ARG A 620 6.00 -22.89 -24.67
N PHE A 621 5.74 -21.89 -23.82
CA PHE A 621 5.90 -22.04 -22.36
C PHE A 621 5.05 -23.21 -21.82
N ARG A 622 3.81 -23.36 -22.31
CA ARG A 622 2.92 -24.46 -21.91
C ARG A 622 3.47 -25.82 -22.34
N LEU A 623 3.88 -25.98 -23.59
CA LEU A 623 4.42 -27.23 -24.13
C LEU A 623 5.68 -27.69 -23.38
N LEU A 624 6.58 -26.75 -23.08
CA LEU A 624 7.80 -27.05 -22.35
C LEU A 624 7.57 -27.25 -20.84
N LYS A 625 6.37 -26.94 -20.33
CA LYS A 625 6.02 -26.96 -18.90
C LYS A 625 7.01 -26.14 -18.05
N GLN A 626 7.47 -25.02 -18.60
CA GLN A 626 8.46 -24.14 -17.99
C GLN A 626 7.86 -22.74 -17.76
N ARG A 627 8.27 -22.09 -16.66
CA ARG A 627 7.88 -20.70 -16.34
C ARG A 627 8.90 -19.67 -16.83
N GLU A 628 10.11 -20.11 -17.16
CA GLU A 628 11.22 -19.32 -17.66
C GLU A 628 11.83 -20.09 -18.85
N LEU A 629 12.14 -19.39 -19.94
CA LEU A 629 12.82 -19.94 -21.11
C LEU A 629 14.16 -19.23 -21.32
N ASP A 630 15.17 -19.98 -21.74
CA ASP A 630 16.46 -19.41 -22.15
C ASP A 630 16.40 -18.76 -23.55
N GLU A 631 17.45 -18.00 -23.89
CA GLU A 631 17.52 -17.31 -25.18
C GLU A 631 17.47 -18.27 -26.39
N GLY A 632 18.02 -19.48 -26.28
CA GLY A 632 18.00 -20.49 -27.34
C GLY A 632 16.58 -21.00 -27.62
N GLN A 633 15.82 -21.29 -26.57
CA GLN A 633 14.42 -21.68 -26.65
C GLN A 633 13.54 -20.57 -27.23
N LEU A 634 13.79 -19.31 -26.83
CA LEU A 634 13.07 -18.15 -27.38
C LEU A 634 13.42 -17.91 -28.85
N ARG A 635 14.68 -18.07 -29.25
CA ARG A 635 15.08 -18.01 -30.66
C ARG A 635 14.36 -19.07 -31.49
N ALA A 636 14.23 -20.29 -30.95
CA ALA A 636 13.49 -21.36 -31.62
C ALA A 636 12.01 -20.98 -31.83
N ALA A 637 11.35 -20.42 -30.80
CA ALA A 637 9.98 -19.90 -30.91
C ALA A 637 9.87 -18.74 -31.91
N ASN A 638 10.83 -17.81 -31.91
CA ASN A 638 10.88 -16.69 -32.87
C ASN A 638 11.05 -17.17 -34.31
N LYS A 639 11.91 -18.18 -34.52
CA LYS A 639 12.12 -18.79 -35.81
C LYS A 639 10.85 -19.45 -36.30
N GLU A 640 10.20 -20.25 -35.47
CA GLU A 640 8.92 -20.87 -35.82
C GLU A 640 7.86 -19.82 -36.20
N PHE A 641 7.74 -18.73 -35.44
CA PHE A 641 6.83 -17.65 -35.78
C PHE A 641 7.20 -17.00 -37.13
N SER A 642 8.48 -16.72 -37.34
CA SER A 642 8.99 -16.07 -38.55
C SER A 642 8.82 -16.92 -39.80
N ASP A 643 8.98 -18.25 -39.67
CA ASP A 643 8.79 -19.21 -40.76
C ASP A 643 7.31 -19.37 -41.14
N ARG A 644 6.38 -19.16 -40.18
CA ARG A 644 4.93 -19.35 -40.38
C ARG A 644 4.17 -18.09 -40.77
N PHE A 645 4.60 -16.91 -40.31
CA PHE A 645 3.81 -15.69 -40.40
C PHE A 645 4.59 -14.54 -41.05
N VAL A 646 5.34 -13.78 -40.27
CA VAL A 646 6.11 -12.62 -40.71
C VAL A 646 7.47 -12.66 -40.05
N THR A 647 8.52 -12.30 -40.80
CA THR A 647 9.89 -12.25 -40.27
C THR A 647 9.99 -11.23 -39.15
N VAL A 648 10.39 -11.71 -37.96
CA VAL A 648 10.60 -10.88 -36.77
C VAL A 648 12.06 -10.92 -36.38
N ASP A 649 12.70 -9.76 -36.28
CA ASP A 649 14.04 -9.64 -35.69
C ASP A 649 13.98 -9.99 -34.20
N PHE A 650 14.69 -11.05 -33.83
CA PHE A 650 14.63 -11.62 -32.50
C PHE A 650 15.09 -10.62 -31.42
N TYR A 651 16.22 -9.96 -31.63
CA TYR A 651 16.81 -9.09 -30.61
C TYR A 651 15.98 -7.82 -30.44
N GLN A 652 15.51 -7.22 -31.53
CA GLN A 652 14.62 -6.07 -31.48
C GLN A 652 13.30 -6.42 -30.79
N ARG A 653 12.69 -7.57 -31.12
CA ARG A 653 11.43 -7.99 -30.49
C ARG A 653 11.62 -8.27 -29.01
N LEU A 654 12.69 -8.96 -28.63
CA LEU A 654 12.97 -9.31 -27.24
C LEU A 654 13.24 -8.06 -26.38
N ASP A 655 14.00 -7.10 -26.90
CA ASP A 655 14.25 -5.80 -26.25
C ASP A 655 12.95 -5.01 -26.10
N LEU A 656 12.13 -4.92 -27.16
CA LEU A 656 10.84 -4.25 -27.14
C LEU A 656 9.90 -4.86 -26.08
N LEU A 657 9.76 -6.19 -26.04
CA LEU A 657 8.87 -6.88 -25.10
C LEU A 657 9.37 -6.77 -23.65
N THR A 658 10.68 -6.67 -23.44
CA THR A 658 11.28 -6.45 -22.12
C THR A 658 11.06 -5.00 -21.66
N LYS A 659 11.26 -4.02 -22.54
CA LYS A 659 10.95 -2.60 -22.27
C LYS A 659 9.46 -2.37 -22.00
N ALA A 660 8.60 -3.08 -22.73
CA ALA A 660 7.15 -3.05 -22.53
C ALA A 660 6.72 -3.76 -21.24
N ARG A 661 7.63 -4.41 -20.50
CA ARG A 661 7.31 -5.25 -19.33
C ARG A 661 6.23 -6.30 -19.65
N VAL A 662 6.25 -6.83 -20.87
CA VAL A 662 5.50 -8.03 -21.25
C VAL A 662 6.29 -9.26 -20.87
N LEU A 663 7.61 -9.19 -21.12
CA LEU A 663 8.59 -10.16 -20.65
C LEU A 663 9.49 -9.54 -19.57
N TYR A 664 10.00 -10.38 -18.68
CA TYR A 664 10.97 -10.03 -17.66
C TYR A 664 12.22 -10.88 -17.86
N LYS A 665 13.41 -10.24 -17.76
CA LYS A 665 14.71 -10.91 -17.90
C LYS A 665 15.32 -11.15 -16.52
N ARG A 666 15.71 -12.40 -16.24
CA ARG A 666 16.45 -12.80 -15.03
C ARG A 666 17.68 -13.62 -15.42
N GLY A 667 18.86 -13.02 -15.32
CA GLY A 667 20.08 -13.62 -15.89
C GLY A 667 19.93 -13.80 -17.40
N ASP A 668 20.12 -15.01 -17.90
CA ASP A 668 19.99 -15.37 -19.31
C ASP A 668 18.61 -15.98 -19.67
N CYS A 669 17.68 -16.00 -18.72
CA CYS A 669 16.33 -16.52 -18.88
C CYS A 669 15.28 -15.41 -18.92
N TYR A 670 14.14 -15.70 -19.54
CA TYR A 670 13.01 -14.79 -19.67
C TYR A 670 11.69 -15.47 -19.27
N SER A 671 10.80 -14.71 -18.65
CA SER A 671 9.42 -15.12 -18.33
C SER A 671 8.43 -14.05 -18.75
N PHE A 672 7.14 -14.39 -18.81
CA PHE A 672 6.11 -13.35 -18.79
C PHE A 672 6.23 -12.54 -17.50
N ALA A 673 6.17 -11.21 -17.61
CA ALA A 673 6.36 -10.31 -16.47
C ALA A 673 5.24 -10.46 -15.43
N TYR A 674 4.02 -10.81 -15.87
CA TYR A 674 2.87 -11.03 -15.00
C TYR A 674 2.06 -12.25 -15.41
N PRO A 675 1.50 -13.04 -14.46
CA PRO A 675 0.71 -14.23 -14.78
C PRO A 675 -0.50 -13.95 -15.69
N TYR A 676 -1.19 -12.82 -15.50
CA TYR A 676 -2.35 -12.49 -16.33
C TYR A 676 -1.98 -12.29 -17.81
N VAL A 677 -0.76 -11.80 -18.10
CA VAL A 677 -0.27 -11.62 -19.47
C VAL A 677 -0.10 -12.98 -20.13
N TYR A 678 0.47 -13.93 -19.40
CA TYR A 678 0.60 -15.31 -19.86
C TYR A 678 -0.76 -15.95 -20.16
N TYR A 679 -1.71 -15.97 -19.22
CA TYR A 679 -3.01 -16.63 -19.45
C TYR A 679 -3.86 -15.92 -20.51
N PHE A 680 -3.76 -14.59 -20.63
CA PHE A 680 -4.40 -13.84 -21.72
C PHE A 680 -3.93 -14.36 -23.08
N PHE A 681 -2.61 -14.43 -23.30
CA PHE A 681 -2.08 -14.89 -24.57
C PHE A 681 -2.23 -16.40 -24.82
N LEU A 682 -2.20 -17.21 -23.76
CA LEU A 682 -2.54 -18.63 -23.82
C LEU A 682 -3.99 -18.82 -24.25
N GLY A 683 -4.95 -18.13 -23.60
CA GLY A 683 -6.36 -18.16 -23.98
C GLY A 683 -6.59 -17.74 -25.43
N ARG A 684 -5.88 -16.70 -25.90
CA ARG A 684 -5.93 -16.26 -27.31
C ARG A 684 -5.37 -17.31 -28.27
N TYR A 685 -4.30 -18.03 -27.90
CA TYR A 685 -3.79 -19.14 -28.70
C TYR A 685 -4.82 -20.26 -28.81
N LEU A 686 -5.36 -20.71 -27.66
CA LEU A 686 -6.36 -21.79 -27.63
C LEU A 686 -7.59 -21.43 -28.47
N ALA A 687 -8.10 -20.20 -28.34
CA ALA A 687 -9.24 -19.70 -29.11
C ALA A 687 -9.06 -19.83 -30.63
N LYS A 688 -7.85 -19.59 -31.15
CA LYS A 688 -7.53 -19.67 -32.58
C LYS A 688 -7.26 -21.10 -33.08
N ASN A 689 -7.06 -22.07 -32.18
CA ASN A 689 -6.61 -23.42 -32.52
C ASN A 689 -7.53 -24.52 -31.92
N LEU A 690 -8.79 -24.20 -31.62
CA LEU A 690 -9.78 -25.14 -31.05
C LEU A 690 -10.11 -26.34 -31.97
N ASP A 691 -9.68 -26.31 -33.22
CA ASP A 691 -9.77 -27.41 -34.17
C ASP A 691 -8.69 -28.49 -33.97
N GLN A 692 -7.58 -28.15 -33.30
CA GLN A 692 -6.49 -29.09 -33.04
C GLN A 692 -6.82 -30.03 -31.88
N GLN A 693 -6.55 -31.32 -32.06
CA GLN A 693 -6.87 -32.36 -31.06
C GLN A 693 -6.16 -32.10 -29.71
N GLU A 694 -4.86 -31.78 -29.73
CA GLU A 694 -4.08 -31.49 -28.51
C GLU A 694 -4.66 -30.30 -27.71
N VAL A 695 -5.14 -29.27 -28.43
CA VAL A 695 -5.78 -28.09 -27.82
C VAL A 695 -7.13 -28.46 -27.21
N ARG A 696 -7.94 -29.29 -27.90
CA ARG A 696 -9.22 -29.77 -27.36
C ARG A 696 -9.05 -30.61 -26.11
N GLU A 697 -8.13 -31.57 -26.14
CA GLU A 697 -7.83 -32.44 -24.98
C GLU A 697 -7.42 -31.60 -23.77
N LEU A 698 -6.59 -30.58 -23.97
CA LEU A 698 -6.20 -29.64 -22.93
C LEU A 698 -7.40 -28.87 -22.35
N VAL A 699 -8.25 -28.31 -23.21
CA VAL A 699 -9.43 -27.55 -22.78
C VAL A 699 -10.41 -28.45 -22.02
N GLU A 700 -10.61 -29.70 -22.47
CA GLU A 700 -11.42 -30.69 -21.76
C GLU A 700 -10.88 -31.01 -20.38
N GLU A 701 -9.57 -31.20 -20.25
CA GLU A 701 -8.92 -31.42 -18.97
C GLU A 701 -9.11 -30.21 -18.04
N CYS A 702 -8.93 -29.00 -18.56
CA CYS A 702 -9.05 -27.78 -17.76
C CYS A 702 -10.49 -27.54 -17.29
N CYS A 703 -11.51 -27.81 -18.13
CA CYS A 703 -12.91 -27.70 -17.72
C CYS A 703 -13.30 -28.71 -16.62
N LYS A 704 -12.69 -29.90 -16.60
CA LYS A 704 -12.92 -30.90 -15.53
C LYS A 704 -12.23 -30.53 -14.21
N LYS A 705 -11.20 -29.68 -14.28
CA LYS A 705 -10.36 -29.27 -13.15
C LYS A 705 -10.47 -27.77 -12.86
N LEU A 706 -11.64 -27.15 -13.06
CA LEU A 706 -11.83 -25.70 -12.84
C LEU A 706 -11.65 -25.26 -11.38
N TYR A 707 -11.57 -26.19 -10.43
CA TYR A 707 -11.13 -25.89 -9.05
C TYR A 707 -9.64 -25.55 -8.98
N LEU A 708 -8.83 -25.89 -10.00
CA LEU A 708 -7.41 -25.52 -10.11
C LEU A 708 -7.24 -24.16 -10.76
N ARG A 709 -6.38 -23.32 -10.18
CA ARG A 709 -6.18 -21.93 -10.63
C ARG A 709 -5.72 -21.80 -12.07
N ASP A 710 -4.75 -22.62 -12.49
CA ASP A 710 -4.22 -22.60 -13.86
C ASP A 710 -5.31 -22.97 -14.88
N CYS A 711 -6.15 -23.95 -14.53
CA CYS A 711 -7.25 -24.41 -15.38
C CYS A 711 -8.36 -23.35 -15.45
N ALA A 712 -8.78 -22.79 -14.31
CA ALA A 712 -9.78 -21.74 -14.24
C ALA A 712 -9.38 -20.50 -15.04
N HIS A 713 -8.15 -20.01 -14.85
CA HIS A 713 -7.64 -18.86 -15.61
C HIS A 713 -7.55 -19.16 -17.11
N THR A 714 -7.08 -20.35 -17.48
CA THR A 714 -7.00 -20.76 -18.89
C THR A 714 -8.39 -20.74 -19.55
N VAL A 715 -9.39 -21.36 -18.92
CA VAL A 715 -10.76 -21.42 -19.44
C VAL A 715 -11.42 -20.04 -19.44
N MET A 716 -11.21 -19.24 -18.39
CA MET A 716 -11.73 -17.87 -18.30
C MET A 716 -11.20 -16.96 -19.42
N PHE A 717 -9.90 -16.98 -19.70
CA PHE A 717 -9.34 -16.18 -20.80
C PHE A 717 -9.68 -16.76 -22.17
N LEU A 718 -9.76 -18.09 -22.32
CA LEU A 718 -10.29 -18.71 -23.54
C LEU A 718 -11.72 -18.23 -23.83
N ALA A 719 -12.61 -18.31 -22.84
CA ALA A 719 -14.00 -17.86 -22.96
C ALA A 719 -14.12 -16.35 -23.20
N HIS A 720 -13.11 -15.54 -22.89
CA HIS A 720 -13.07 -14.12 -23.28
C HIS A 720 -12.73 -13.92 -24.76
N HIS A 721 -11.90 -14.79 -25.33
CA HIS A 721 -11.41 -14.64 -26.70
C HIS A 721 -12.31 -15.29 -27.75
N VAL A 722 -13.19 -16.23 -27.38
CA VAL A 722 -14.07 -16.91 -28.32
C VAL A 722 -15.43 -17.25 -27.71
N GLU A 723 -16.49 -16.91 -28.45
CA GLU A 723 -17.82 -17.48 -28.24
C GLU A 723 -17.89 -18.82 -28.97
N ASN A 724 -17.64 -19.92 -28.26
CA ASN A 724 -17.64 -21.26 -28.85
C ASN A 724 -18.72 -22.15 -28.24
N SER A 725 -19.61 -22.67 -29.08
CA SER A 725 -20.73 -23.51 -28.65
C SER A 725 -20.31 -24.82 -27.97
N TRP A 726 -19.19 -25.42 -28.38
CA TRP A 726 -18.68 -26.64 -27.77
C TRP A 726 -18.12 -26.35 -26.38
N LEU A 727 -17.33 -25.28 -26.22
CA LEU A 727 -16.82 -24.85 -24.91
C LEU A 727 -17.95 -24.55 -23.92
N ILE A 728 -18.95 -23.78 -24.36
CA ILE A 728 -20.12 -23.47 -23.52
C ILE A 728 -20.86 -24.77 -23.14
N GLY A 729 -21.02 -25.68 -24.09
CA GLY A 729 -21.64 -26.99 -23.84
C GLY A 729 -20.88 -27.80 -22.79
N LEU A 730 -19.56 -27.81 -22.85
CA LEU A 730 -18.69 -28.50 -21.90
C LEU A 730 -18.79 -27.91 -20.48
N ILE A 731 -18.80 -26.57 -20.37
CA ILE A 731 -18.98 -25.88 -19.09
C ILE A 731 -20.37 -26.18 -18.51
N CYS A 732 -21.43 -26.15 -19.33
CA CYS A 732 -22.78 -26.54 -18.90
C CYS A 732 -22.83 -28.01 -18.47
N GLU A 733 -22.15 -28.92 -19.17
CA GLU A 733 -22.09 -30.34 -18.82
C GLU A 733 -21.42 -30.57 -17.46
N VAL A 734 -20.30 -29.88 -17.19
CA VAL A 734 -19.65 -29.91 -15.88
C VAL A 734 -20.61 -29.46 -14.78
N LEU A 735 -21.36 -28.37 -15.01
CA LEU A 735 -22.32 -27.85 -14.03
C LEU A 735 -23.52 -28.80 -13.83
N ARG A 736 -24.01 -29.46 -14.90
CA ARG A 736 -25.07 -30.48 -14.85
C ARG A 736 -24.69 -31.69 -14.03
N ASN A 737 -23.45 -32.15 -14.16
CA ASN A 737 -22.95 -33.35 -13.51
C ASN A 737 -22.70 -33.13 -12.01
N CYS A 738 -22.53 -31.87 -11.57
CA CYS A 738 -22.44 -31.53 -10.16
C CYS A 738 -23.77 -31.83 -9.44
N PHE A 739 -23.74 -32.79 -8.51
CA PHE A 739 -24.88 -33.22 -7.69
C PHE A 739 -26.09 -33.72 -8.49
N SER A 740 -25.84 -34.33 -9.65
CA SER A 740 -26.87 -34.81 -10.60
C SER A 740 -27.85 -35.85 -10.03
N GLU A 741 -27.49 -36.52 -8.93
CA GLU A 741 -28.33 -37.47 -8.20
C GLU A 741 -29.53 -36.81 -7.48
N LYS A 742 -29.53 -35.48 -7.32
CA LYS A 742 -30.63 -34.72 -6.71
C LYS A 742 -31.37 -33.88 -7.75
N LYS A 743 -32.66 -33.63 -7.50
CA LYS A 743 -33.44 -32.61 -8.22
C LYS A 743 -33.25 -31.25 -7.54
N PRO A 744 -33.36 -30.11 -8.25
CA PRO A 744 -33.35 -28.79 -7.61
C PRO A 744 -34.43 -28.67 -6.52
N VAL A 745 -34.14 -27.94 -5.44
CA VAL A 745 -35.14 -27.59 -4.42
C VAL A 745 -36.08 -26.50 -4.96
N GLU A 746 -37.38 -26.66 -4.74
CA GLU A 746 -38.41 -25.75 -5.27
C GLU A 746 -38.93 -24.77 -4.22
N LEU A 747 -38.81 -25.11 -2.93
CA LEU A 747 -39.41 -24.38 -1.80
C LEU A 747 -40.95 -24.31 -1.88
N ASN A 748 -41.57 -25.29 -2.54
CA ASN A 748 -43.02 -25.42 -2.70
C ASN A 748 -43.65 -26.39 -1.67
N GLY A 749 -42.94 -26.74 -0.60
CA GLY A 749 -43.42 -27.65 0.47
C GLY A 749 -42.50 -28.85 0.72
N ASP A 750 -41.50 -29.04 -0.15
CA ASP A 750 -40.33 -29.92 0.01
C ASP A 750 -39.51 -29.69 1.30
N THR A 751 -39.76 -28.58 2.01
CA THR A 751 -39.13 -28.20 3.29
C THR A 751 -40.10 -28.23 4.48
N SER A 752 -41.21 -28.98 4.37
CA SER A 752 -42.26 -29.08 5.40
C SER A 752 -41.76 -29.50 6.79
N TYR A 753 -40.73 -30.35 6.87
CA TYR A 753 -40.09 -30.73 8.13
C TYR A 753 -39.38 -29.55 8.82
N ILE A 754 -38.76 -28.63 8.07
CA ILE A 754 -38.14 -27.42 8.61
C ILE A 754 -39.23 -26.45 9.09
N ASN A 755 -40.31 -26.32 8.33
CA ASN A 755 -41.46 -25.50 8.71
C ASN A 755 -42.11 -25.99 10.02
N SER A 756 -42.00 -27.27 10.38
CA SER A 756 -42.50 -27.80 11.64
C SER A 756 -41.70 -27.37 12.88
N LEU A 757 -40.48 -26.84 12.71
CA LEU A 757 -39.62 -26.36 13.81
C LEU A 757 -40.13 -25.09 14.47
N VAL A 758 -40.97 -24.30 13.79
CA VAL A 758 -41.46 -23.01 14.28
C VAL A 758 -42.94 -22.82 13.91
N GLN A 759 -43.80 -22.48 14.87
CA GLN A 759 -45.26 -22.38 14.65
C GLN A 759 -45.73 -21.08 13.97
N GLN A 760 -44.91 -20.01 13.97
CA GLN A 760 -45.23 -18.73 13.30
C GLN A 760 -43.94 -18.06 12.79
N SER A 761 -44.03 -17.36 11.65
CA SER A 761 -42.94 -16.49 11.14
C SER A 761 -42.67 -15.40 12.18
N ALA A 762 -41.61 -15.55 12.97
CA ALA A 762 -41.28 -14.60 14.02
C ALA A 762 -41.02 -13.21 13.43
N GLN A 763 -41.51 -12.16 14.09
CA GLN A 763 -41.22 -10.79 13.72
C GLN A 763 -39.71 -10.55 13.85
N LEU A 764 -39.04 -10.23 12.73
CA LEU A 764 -37.58 -10.00 12.72
C LEU A 764 -37.30 -8.64 13.36
N ARG A 765 -36.85 -8.66 14.63
CA ARG A 765 -36.46 -7.46 15.40
C ARG A 765 -34.98 -7.19 15.20
N LEU A 766 -34.64 -6.01 14.69
CA LEU A 766 -33.27 -5.66 14.30
C LEU A 766 -32.86 -4.29 14.84
N PRO A 767 -31.55 -4.06 15.05
CA PRO A 767 -31.03 -2.72 15.34
C PRO A 767 -31.28 -1.80 14.14
N ALA A 768 -31.43 -0.50 14.38
CA ALA A 768 -31.59 0.48 13.30
C ALA A 768 -30.33 0.49 12.44
N PRO A 769 -30.44 0.34 11.10
CA PRO A 769 -29.27 0.24 10.24
C PRO A 769 -28.59 1.60 10.11
N ASP A 770 -27.30 1.65 10.42
CA ASP A 770 -26.40 2.69 9.93
C ASP A 770 -25.75 2.13 8.67
N VAL A 771 -26.29 2.47 7.49
CA VAL A 771 -25.86 1.91 6.20
C VAL A 771 -24.35 2.04 5.99
N ASN A 772 -23.71 3.11 6.49
CA ASN A 772 -22.27 3.31 6.35
C ASN A 772 -21.46 2.37 7.25
N LYS A 773 -21.92 2.15 8.48
CA LYS A 773 -21.32 1.18 9.42
C LYS A 773 -21.63 -0.27 9.02
N ASN A 774 -22.83 -0.53 8.56
CA ASN A 774 -23.32 -1.83 8.09
C ASN A 774 -22.64 -2.29 6.80
N GLN A 775 -22.41 -1.38 5.84
CA GLN A 775 -21.56 -1.66 4.70
C GLN A 775 -20.11 -1.93 5.09
N SER A 776 -19.64 -1.48 6.27
CA SER A 776 -18.34 -1.86 6.83
C SER A 776 -18.41 -3.25 7.47
N ASP A 777 -19.41 -3.50 8.32
CA ASP A 777 -19.58 -4.72 9.13
C ASP A 777 -20.00 -5.95 8.28
N ILE A 778 -20.87 -5.80 7.26
CA ILE A 778 -21.18 -6.91 6.32
C ILE A 778 -20.04 -7.14 5.32
N ARG A 779 -19.21 -6.15 5.01
CA ARG A 779 -18.00 -6.40 4.21
C ARG A 779 -17.01 -7.27 5.02
N GLU A 780 -16.90 -7.02 6.32
CA GLU A 780 -16.19 -7.90 7.28
C GLU A 780 -16.73 -9.34 7.30
N ILE A 781 -18.06 -9.51 7.17
CA ILE A 781 -18.74 -10.83 7.11
C ILE A 781 -18.69 -11.47 5.70
N GLN A 782 -18.73 -10.69 4.61
CA GLN A 782 -18.54 -11.21 3.24
C GLN A 782 -17.11 -11.66 3.00
N ASP A 783 -16.15 -11.02 3.65
CA ASP A 783 -14.75 -11.46 3.70
C ASP A 783 -14.63 -12.82 4.44
N SER A 784 -15.45 -13.09 5.47
CA SER A 784 -15.43 -14.38 6.20
C SER A 784 -16.10 -15.57 5.47
N LEU A 785 -16.83 -15.32 4.37
CA LEU A 785 -17.61 -16.36 3.68
C LEU A 785 -16.95 -16.86 2.39
N LEU A 786 -16.01 -16.09 1.83
CA LEU A 786 -15.20 -16.48 0.68
C LEU A 786 -14.01 -17.39 1.08
N ASP A 787 -13.69 -17.47 2.38
CA ASP A 787 -12.65 -18.30 3.02
C ASP A 787 -12.87 -19.84 2.94
N SER A 788 -13.87 -20.31 2.19
CA SER A 788 -14.26 -21.73 2.17
C SER A 788 -14.10 -22.43 0.82
N GLU A 789 -13.31 -21.87 -0.12
CA GLU A 789 -12.91 -22.64 -1.31
C GLU A 789 -11.53 -23.30 -1.13
N PRO A 790 -11.44 -24.64 -0.97
CA PRO A 790 -10.15 -25.36 -0.98
C PRO A 790 -9.38 -25.24 -2.31
N ASN A 791 -8.12 -24.82 -2.25
CA ASN A 791 -7.10 -25.02 -3.29
C ASN A 791 -6.55 -26.44 -3.15
N ASP A 792 -7.10 -27.38 -3.92
CA ASP A 792 -6.69 -28.78 -3.90
C ASP A 792 -5.75 -29.06 -5.08
N ASP A 793 -4.45 -28.80 -4.91
CA ASP A 793 -3.39 -29.14 -5.87
C ASP A 793 -2.43 -30.17 -5.22
N THR A 794 -2.92 -31.37 -4.87
CA THR A 794 -2.34 -32.70 -5.18
C THR A 794 -2.98 -33.86 -4.38
N GLU A 795 -3.57 -34.80 -5.14
CA GLU A 795 -4.10 -36.17 -4.89
C GLU A 795 -4.08 -36.80 -3.47
N ASP A 796 -5.27 -37.06 -2.90
CA ASP A 796 -5.72 -38.42 -2.52
C ASP A 796 -7.28 -38.53 -2.48
N TYR A 797 -7.85 -39.52 -3.17
CA TYR A 797 -9.16 -39.39 -3.87
C TYR A 797 -10.39 -40.01 -3.18
N SER A 798 -10.42 -40.27 -1.87
CA SER A 798 -11.57 -40.98 -1.27
C SER A 798 -12.34 -40.28 -0.14
N ALA A 799 -11.88 -39.14 0.40
CA ALA A 799 -12.56 -38.46 1.52
C ALA A 799 -12.96 -36.98 1.28
N LEU A 800 -12.54 -36.36 0.16
CA LEU A 800 -12.70 -34.91 -0.16
C LEU A 800 -13.89 -34.54 -1.09
N SER A 801 -14.80 -35.46 -1.41
CA SER A 801 -15.67 -35.31 -2.60
C SER A 801 -16.70 -34.16 -2.59
N PHE A 802 -17.20 -33.70 -1.44
CA PHE A 802 -18.25 -32.66 -1.39
C PHE A 802 -17.68 -31.26 -1.61
N ALA A 803 -16.60 -30.89 -0.90
CA ALA A 803 -16.00 -29.56 -0.99
C ALA A 803 -15.40 -29.28 -2.37
N SER A 804 -14.70 -30.25 -2.97
CA SER A 804 -14.15 -30.09 -4.33
C SER A 804 -15.27 -30.01 -5.38
N LYS A 805 -16.38 -30.77 -5.22
CA LYS A 805 -17.58 -30.63 -6.07
C LYS A 805 -18.28 -29.28 -5.87
N TRP A 806 -18.29 -28.75 -4.65
CA TRP A 806 -18.85 -27.45 -4.32
C TRP A 806 -18.06 -26.31 -4.97
N ASN A 807 -16.73 -26.32 -4.89
CA ASN A 807 -15.88 -25.34 -5.58
C ASN A 807 -16.01 -25.44 -7.09
N LEU A 808 -15.97 -26.65 -7.62
CA LEU A 808 -16.17 -26.89 -9.06
C LEU A 808 -17.51 -26.29 -9.51
N LEU A 809 -18.58 -26.54 -8.76
CA LEU A 809 -19.90 -25.96 -9.02
C LEU A 809 -19.87 -24.42 -9.03
N HIS A 810 -19.29 -23.80 -8.00
CA HIS A 810 -19.27 -22.34 -7.87
C HIS A 810 -18.42 -21.68 -8.96
N LYS A 811 -17.20 -22.18 -9.22
CA LYS A 811 -16.32 -21.67 -10.28
C LYS A 811 -16.89 -21.86 -11.66
N THR A 812 -17.56 -22.99 -11.90
CA THR A 812 -18.20 -23.27 -13.19
C THR A 812 -19.41 -22.34 -13.40
N ALA A 813 -20.22 -22.10 -12.37
CA ALA A 813 -21.33 -21.14 -12.42
C ALA A 813 -20.84 -19.68 -12.61
N GLU A 814 -19.73 -19.31 -11.97
CA GLU A 814 -19.07 -18.00 -12.12
C GLU A 814 -18.61 -17.76 -13.57
N ILE A 815 -17.87 -18.72 -14.14
CA ILE A 815 -17.42 -18.64 -15.54
C ILE A 815 -18.61 -18.58 -16.50
N LEU A 816 -19.66 -19.36 -16.26
CA LEU A 816 -20.87 -19.36 -17.09
C LEU A 816 -21.62 -18.01 -17.00
N GLY A 817 -21.68 -17.40 -15.82
CA GLY A 817 -22.22 -16.04 -15.60
C GLY A 817 -21.42 -14.95 -16.32
N LEU A 818 -20.09 -15.07 -16.36
CA LEU A 818 -19.21 -14.18 -17.13
C LEU A 818 -19.46 -14.31 -18.64
N ILE A 819 -19.63 -15.53 -19.15
CA ILE A 819 -19.98 -15.77 -20.57
C ILE A 819 -21.34 -15.12 -20.90
N LEU A 820 -22.36 -15.36 -20.07
CA LEU A 820 -23.69 -14.74 -20.22
C LEU A 820 -23.62 -13.21 -20.25
N THR A 821 -22.74 -12.61 -19.44
CA THR A 821 -22.58 -11.16 -19.38
C THR A 821 -21.83 -10.61 -20.60
N ASN A 822 -20.74 -11.27 -21.02
CA ASN A 822 -19.91 -10.81 -22.13
C ASN A 822 -20.60 -10.97 -23.50
N TYR A 823 -21.38 -12.04 -23.68
CA TYR A 823 -22.03 -12.39 -24.96
C TYR A 823 -23.55 -12.25 -24.94
N TYR A 824 -24.11 -11.44 -24.02
CA TYR A 824 -25.57 -11.29 -23.85
C TYR A 824 -26.32 -10.93 -25.15
N GLY A 825 -25.64 -10.24 -26.08
CA GLY A 825 -26.17 -9.73 -27.34
C GLY A 825 -25.96 -10.64 -28.56
N SER A 826 -25.06 -11.62 -28.46
CA SER A 826 -24.76 -12.58 -29.53
C SER A 826 -25.31 -13.98 -29.24
N LEU A 827 -25.53 -14.32 -27.97
CA LEU A 827 -26.17 -15.58 -27.58
C LEU A 827 -27.67 -15.59 -27.90
N GLU A 828 -28.12 -16.68 -28.54
CA GLU A 828 -29.54 -16.93 -28.78
C GLU A 828 -30.34 -16.96 -27.46
N ARG A 829 -31.56 -16.41 -27.48
CA ARG A 829 -32.42 -16.32 -26.28
C ARG A 829 -32.67 -17.68 -25.62
N THR A 830 -32.95 -18.71 -26.41
CA THR A 830 -33.16 -20.09 -25.93
C THR A 830 -31.94 -20.61 -25.18
N ARG A 831 -30.74 -20.33 -25.71
CA ARG A 831 -29.48 -20.75 -25.10
C ARG A 831 -29.13 -19.96 -23.85
N LYS A 832 -29.42 -18.65 -23.82
CA LYS A 832 -29.31 -17.85 -22.59
C LYS A 832 -30.22 -18.40 -21.49
N GLN A 833 -31.46 -18.74 -21.84
CA GLN A 833 -32.42 -19.32 -20.89
C GLN A 833 -31.94 -20.68 -20.36
N GLU A 834 -31.39 -21.54 -21.22
CA GLU A 834 -30.76 -22.81 -20.82
C GLU A 834 -29.60 -22.56 -19.84
N MET A 835 -28.67 -21.68 -20.18
CA MET A 835 -27.52 -21.35 -19.32
C MET A 835 -27.95 -20.76 -17.97
N ILE A 836 -28.91 -19.83 -17.97
CA ILE A 836 -29.48 -19.25 -16.73
C ILE A 836 -30.10 -20.36 -15.87
N ARG A 837 -30.82 -21.30 -16.49
CA ARG A 837 -31.39 -22.45 -15.79
C ARG A 837 -30.31 -23.32 -15.16
N GLU A 838 -29.21 -23.61 -15.86
CA GLU A 838 -28.11 -24.40 -15.28
C GLU A 838 -27.45 -23.70 -14.08
N VAL A 839 -27.27 -22.37 -14.17
CA VAL A 839 -26.77 -21.54 -13.05
C VAL A 839 -27.72 -21.58 -11.85
N PHE A 840 -29.03 -21.76 -12.07
CA PHE A 840 -30.01 -21.89 -10.98
C PHE A 840 -30.03 -23.31 -10.42
N ASP A 841 -30.14 -24.31 -11.27
CA ASP A 841 -30.37 -25.71 -10.90
C ASP A 841 -29.18 -26.31 -10.16
N GLY A 842 -27.94 -25.98 -10.54
CA GLY A 842 -26.72 -26.50 -9.91
C GLY A 842 -26.66 -26.26 -8.39
N PRO A 843 -26.61 -25.00 -7.92
CA PRO A 843 -26.63 -24.69 -6.49
C PRO A 843 -27.89 -25.15 -5.76
N LEU A 844 -29.06 -25.18 -6.43
CA LEU A 844 -30.29 -25.70 -5.83
C LEU A 844 -30.27 -27.22 -5.60
N ARG A 845 -29.57 -28.00 -6.44
CA ARG A 845 -29.32 -29.44 -6.19
C ARG A 845 -28.43 -29.66 -4.99
N ALA A 846 -27.35 -28.87 -4.88
CA ALA A 846 -26.43 -28.95 -3.75
C ALA A 846 -27.13 -28.56 -2.43
N LEU A 847 -27.97 -27.52 -2.45
CA LEU A 847 -28.81 -27.14 -1.31
C LEU A 847 -29.76 -28.27 -0.91
N ARG A 848 -30.40 -28.95 -1.87
CA ARG A 848 -31.27 -30.10 -1.56
C ARG A 848 -30.55 -31.23 -0.86
N LEU A 849 -29.36 -31.61 -1.35
CA LEU A 849 -28.54 -32.64 -0.73
C LEU A 849 -28.26 -32.30 0.75
N TRP A 850 -27.80 -31.08 1.00
CA TRP A 850 -27.51 -30.59 2.35
C TRP A 850 -28.75 -30.62 3.26
N LEU A 851 -29.90 -30.13 2.76
CA LEU A 851 -31.14 -30.12 3.53
C LEU A 851 -31.62 -31.54 3.90
N GLU A 852 -31.53 -32.49 2.98
CA GLU A 852 -31.94 -33.88 3.21
C GLU A 852 -30.99 -34.61 4.18
N GLU A 853 -29.68 -34.38 4.09
CA GLU A 853 -28.69 -35.00 4.99
C GLU A 853 -28.85 -34.51 6.44
N VAL A 854 -28.98 -33.20 6.65
CA VAL A 854 -29.11 -32.65 8.01
C VAL A 854 -30.50 -32.96 8.61
N ALA A 855 -31.54 -33.09 7.78
CA ALA A 855 -32.88 -33.44 8.24
C ALA A 855 -32.95 -34.84 8.87
N ALA A 856 -32.14 -35.79 8.40
CA ALA A 856 -32.12 -37.17 8.90
C ALA A 856 -31.69 -37.26 10.39
N ASP A 857 -30.76 -36.41 10.82
CA ASP A 857 -30.19 -36.41 12.17
C ASP A 857 -30.76 -35.32 13.09
N LEU A 858 -31.72 -34.53 12.60
CA LEU A 858 -32.24 -33.35 13.28
C LEU A 858 -32.81 -33.63 14.70
N PRO A 859 -33.59 -34.71 14.96
CA PRO A 859 -34.08 -35.00 16.31
C PRO A 859 -32.94 -35.29 17.31
N SER A 860 -31.92 -36.03 16.86
CA SER A 860 -30.74 -36.37 17.66
C SER A 860 -29.90 -35.13 17.98
N LEU A 861 -29.71 -34.24 17.00
CA LEU A 861 -28.98 -32.98 17.17
C LEU A 861 -29.67 -32.04 18.17
N VAL A 862 -31.00 -31.90 18.07
CA VAL A 862 -31.79 -31.08 19.01
C VAL A 862 -31.66 -31.61 20.45
N SER A 863 -31.73 -32.93 20.63
CA SER A 863 -31.57 -33.56 21.96
C SER A 863 -30.17 -33.30 22.53
N TYR A 864 -29.12 -33.51 21.74
CA TYR A 864 -27.73 -33.30 22.18
C TYR A 864 -27.46 -31.86 22.63
N LEU A 865 -27.86 -30.87 21.81
CA LEU A 865 -27.66 -29.46 22.14
C LEU A 865 -28.47 -29.02 23.36
N LYS A 866 -29.64 -29.62 23.57
CA LYS A 866 -30.49 -29.37 24.75
C LYS A 866 -29.81 -29.88 26.01
N ASP A 867 -29.29 -31.10 25.98
CA ASP A 867 -28.59 -31.71 27.11
C ASP A 867 -27.31 -30.94 27.48
N ASP A 868 -26.51 -30.51 26.48
CA ASP A 868 -25.33 -29.67 26.70
C ASP A 868 -25.67 -28.29 27.30
N ALA A 869 -26.73 -27.64 26.80
CA ALA A 869 -27.17 -26.35 27.31
C ALA A 869 -27.68 -26.42 28.76
N LEU A 870 -28.40 -27.49 29.11
CA LEU A 870 -28.88 -27.75 30.46
C LEU A 870 -27.75 -28.17 31.41
N ALA A 871 -26.74 -28.91 30.93
CA ALA A 871 -25.55 -29.24 31.72
C ALA A 871 -24.73 -27.99 32.09
N LYS A 872 -24.60 -27.03 31.15
CA LYS A 872 -23.90 -25.76 31.38
C LYS A 872 -24.69 -24.78 32.27
N ASN A 873 -26.01 -24.86 32.29
CA ASN A 873 -26.83 -24.00 33.13
C ASN A 873 -28.14 -24.68 33.60
N PRO A 874 -28.08 -25.49 34.67
CA PRO A 874 -29.18 -26.37 35.10
C PRO A 874 -30.45 -25.65 35.56
N LYS A 875 -30.39 -24.32 35.72
CA LYS A 875 -31.52 -23.49 36.20
C LYS A 875 -32.46 -23.02 35.08
N ARG A 876 -32.13 -23.29 33.80
CA ARG A 876 -32.98 -22.90 32.66
C ARG A 876 -34.11 -23.91 32.45
N ASP A 877 -35.29 -23.45 32.00
CA ASP A 877 -36.40 -24.32 31.65
C ASP A 877 -36.10 -25.13 30.37
N ALA A 878 -36.31 -26.43 30.42
CA ALA A 878 -36.01 -27.35 29.33
C ALA A 878 -36.88 -27.10 28.09
N VAL A 879 -38.13 -26.61 28.27
CA VAL A 879 -39.03 -26.30 27.15
C VAL A 879 -38.59 -25.01 26.46
N GLU A 880 -38.26 -23.97 27.22
CA GLU A 880 -37.70 -22.72 26.67
C GLU A 880 -36.36 -22.94 25.94
N VAL A 881 -35.47 -23.77 26.49
CA VAL A 881 -34.18 -24.12 25.85
C VAL A 881 -34.40 -24.87 24.53
N GLU A 882 -35.35 -25.80 24.48
CA GLU A 882 -35.66 -26.53 23.25
C GLU A 882 -36.24 -25.61 22.15
N ILE A 883 -37.12 -24.68 22.51
CA ILE A 883 -37.64 -23.66 21.58
C ILE A 883 -36.51 -22.75 21.08
N GLU A 884 -35.58 -22.35 21.97
CA GLU A 884 -34.41 -21.55 21.60
C GLU A 884 -33.52 -22.29 20.58
N ILE A 885 -33.23 -23.56 20.81
CA ILE A 885 -32.39 -24.40 19.94
C ILE A 885 -33.06 -24.62 18.58
N LYS A 886 -34.35 -25.01 18.55
CA LYS A 886 -35.09 -25.19 17.29
C LYS A 886 -35.09 -23.93 16.43
N ARG A 887 -35.23 -22.75 17.06
CA ARG A 887 -35.13 -21.45 16.38
C ARG A 887 -33.72 -21.14 15.87
N ARG A 888 -32.67 -21.43 16.64
CA ARG A 888 -31.27 -21.26 16.18
C ARG A 888 -30.98 -22.14 14.97
N ILE A 889 -31.40 -23.39 15.02
CA ILE A 889 -31.26 -24.33 13.91
C ILE A 889 -32.03 -23.82 12.68
N PHE A 890 -33.29 -23.44 12.82
CA PHE A 890 -34.09 -22.85 11.74
C PHE A 890 -33.41 -21.65 11.07
N ASN A 891 -32.76 -20.77 11.86
CA ASN A 891 -32.01 -19.63 11.34
C ASN A 891 -30.75 -20.04 10.54
N ILE A 892 -30.03 -21.07 10.99
CA ILE A 892 -28.86 -21.61 10.25
C ILE A 892 -29.30 -22.15 8.89
N PHE A 893 -30.36 -22.96 8.86
CA PHE A 893 -30.96 -23.46 7.62
C PHE A 893 -31.37 -22.30 6.69
N GLY A 894 -32.05 -21.28 7.24
CA GLY A 894 -32.47 -20.10 6.47
C GLY A 894 -31.30 -19.30 5.90
N TRP A 895 -30.18 -19.22 6.63
CA TRP A 895 -28.96 -18.55 6.19
C TRP A 895 -28.28 -19.28 5.03
N VAL A 896 -28.13 -20.61 5.11
CA VAL A 896 -27.56 -21.44 4.02
C VAL A 896 -28.42 -21.34 2.76
N ALA A 897 -29.75 -21.41 2.89
CA ALA A 897 -30.66 -21.24 1.76
C ALA A 897 -30.58 -19.84 1.14
N THR A 898 -30.44 -18.80 1.97
CA THR A 898 -30.26 -17.43 1.49
C THR A 898 -28.93 -17.27 0.73
N GLY A 899 -27.84 -17.87 1.21
CA GLY A 899 -26.53 -17.84 0.55
C GLY A 899 -26.53 -18.50 -0.83
N ALA A 900 -27.15 -19.68 -0.95
CA ALA A 900 -27.30 -20.36 -2.24
C ALA A 900 -28.13 -19.53 -3.24
N ILE A 901 -29.28 -19.00 -2.81
CA ILE A 901 -30.17 -18.17 -3.63
C ILE A 901 -29.46 -16.86 -4.06
N ALA A 902 -28.75 -16.21 -3.13
CA ALA A 902 -28.01 -14.98 -3.39
C ALA A 902 -26.87 -15.20 -4.40
N SER A 903 -26.15 -16.32 -4.31
CA SER A 903 -25.07 -16.68 -5.22
C SER A 903 -25.59 -16.83 -6.65
N CYS A 904 -26.65 -17.62 -6.86
CA CYS A 904 -27.31 -17.76 -8.17
C CYS A 904 -27.73 -16.40 -8.75
N GLY A 905 -28.38 -15.58 -7.92
CA GLY A 905 -28.83 -14.25 -8.32
C GLY A 905 -27.69 -13.33 -8.72
N SER A 906 -26.52 -13.47 -8.10
CA SER A 906 -25.34 -12.64 -8.37
C SER A 906 -24.70 -12.94 -9.73
N PHE A 907 -24.59 -14.22 -10.12
CA PHE A 907 -23.96 -14.67 -11.36
C PHE A 907 -24.68 -14.18 -12.62
N VAL A 908 -26.01 -14.05 -12.56
CA VAL A 908 -26.84 -13.57 -13.70
C VAL A 908 -27.40 -12.16 -13.48
N SER A 909 -26.78 -11.40 -12.58
CA SER A 909 -27.36 -10.13 -12.13
C SER A 909 -27.26 -8.98 -13.13
N ALA A 910 -26.58 -9.17 -14.27
CA ALA A 910 -26.38 -8.14 -15.29
C ALA A 910 -27.73 -7.56 -15.77
N GLU A 911 -27.83 -6.22 -15.87
CA GLU A 911 -29.08 -5.54 -16.22
C GLU A 911 -29.66 -6.01 -17.56
N LYS A 912 -28.77 -6.40 -18.48
CA LYS A 912 -29.13 -6.86 -19.82
C LYS A 912 -29.70 -8.29 -19.87
N LEU A 913 -29.59 -9.06 -18.79
CA LEU A 913 -30.13 -10.43 -18.67
C LEU A 913 -31.49 -10.49 -17.96
N ARG A 914 -32.04 -9.33 -17.54
CA ARG A 914 -33.25 -9.26 -16.71
C ARG A 914 -34.49 -9.86 -17.39
N GLU A 915 -34.66 -9.63 -18.68
CA GLU A 915 -35.79 -10.18 -19.45
C GLU A 915 -35.68 -11.69 -19.55
N ASP A 916 -34.50 -12.20 -19.93
CA ASP A 916 -34.23 -13.64 -20.07
C ASP A 916 -34.46 -14.37 -18.74
N MET A 917 -33.99 -13.79 -17.63
CA MET A 917 -34.22 -14.33 -16.29
C MET A 917 -35.70 -14.34 -15.92
N ALA A 918 -36.45 -13.25 -16.20
CA ALA A 918 -37.87 -13.20 -15.92
C ALA A 918 -38.63 -14.29 -16.68
N THR A 919 -38.29 -14.54 -17.95
CA THR A 919 -38.87 -15.63 -18.75
C THR A 919 -38.57 -17.02 -18.16
N VAL A 920 -37.34 -17.28 -17.70
CA VAL A 920 -36.99 -18.55 -17.04
C VAL A 920 -37.83 -18.78 -15.78
N VAL A 921 -38.08 -17.73 -15.00
CA VAL A 921 -38.88 -17.78 -13.78
C VAL A 921 -40.37 -17.94 -14.08
N GLU A 922 -40.89 -17.29 -15.12
CA GLU A 922 -42.29 -17.43 -15.56
C GLU A 922 -42.59 -18.83 -16.08
N THR A 923 -41.64 -19.44 -16.80
CA THR A 923 -41.76 -20.82 -17.30
C THR A 923 -41.55 -21.88 -16.22
N ASN A 924 -40.88 -21.54 -15.12
CA ASN A 924 -40.64 -22.42 -13.97
C ASN A 924 -40.98 -21.69 -12.65
N PRO A 925 -42.28 -21.52 -12.32
CA PRO A 925 -42.74 -20.62 -11.26
C PRO A 925 -42.60 -21.22 -9.84
N THR A 926 -41.44 -21.81 -9.53
CA THR A 926 -41.13 -22.32 -8.19
C THR A 926 -40.81 -21.17 -7.24
N ASN A 927 -41.03 -21.36 -5.93
CA ASN A 927 -40.67 -20.36 -4.94
C ASN A 927 -39.17 -20.06 -4.92
N ALA A 928 -38.31 -21.07 -5.13
CA ALA A 928 -36.86 -20.90 -5.25
C ALA A 928 -36.48 -19.97 -6.42
N TYR A 929 -37.03 -20.17 -7.61
CA TYR A 929 -36.74 -19.34 -8.78
C TYR A 929 -37.21 -17.89 -8.58
N ARG A 930 -38.40 -17.71 -8.01
CA ARG A 930 -38.95 -16.39 -7.67
C ARG A 930 -38.08 -15.65 -6.63
N LEU A 931 -37.50 -16.38 -5.68
CA LEU A 931 -36.55 -15.83 -4.70
C LEU A 931 -35.20 -15.48 -5.33
N ILE A 932 -34.69 -16.28 -6.28
CA ILE A 932 -33.47 -15.95 -7.05
C ILE A 932 -33.70 -14.66 -7.85
N GLU A 933 -34.83 -14.54 -8.55
CA GLU A 933 -35.22 -13.31 -9.27
C GLU A 933 -35.27 -12.09 -8.35
N ALA A 934 -35.82 -12.26 -7.14
CA ALA A 934 -35.88 -11.23 -6.13
C ALA A 934 -34.47 -10.86 -5.62
N SER A 935 -33.59 -11.85 -5.39
CA SER A 935 -32.22 -11.63 -4.92
C SER A 935 -31.38 -10.83 -5.92
N ALA A 936 -31.48 -11.12 -7.21
CA ALA A 936 -30.79 -10.38 -8.27
C ALA A 936 -31.15 -8.87 -8.31
N ARG A 937 -32.30 -8.50 -7.73
CA ARG A 937 -32.77 -7.12 -7.60
C ARG A 937 -32.48 -6.52 -6.22
N LEU A 938 -32.71 -7.27 -5.15
CA LEU A 938 -32.57 -6.78 -3.77
C LEU A 938 -31.10 -6.68 -3.34
N LEU A 939 -30.19 -7.45 -3.94
CA LEU A 939 -28.76 -7.40 -3.64
C LEU A 939 -28.00 -6.32 -4.44
N LYS A 940 -28.73 -5.38 -5.05
CA LYS A 940 -28.17 -4.24 -5.81
C LYS A 940 -28.71 -2.90 -5.30
N PRO A 941 -27.93 -1.82 -5.44
CA PRO A 941 -28.43 -0.48 -5.18
C PRO A 941 -29.48 -0.08 -6.21
N GLY A 942 -30.51 0.64 -5.78
CA GLY A 942 -31.57 1.16 -6.66
C GLY A 942 -32.98 0.96 -6.12
N LYS A 943 -33.97 1.33 -6.92
CA LYS A 943 -35.39 1.29 -6.51
C LYS A 943 -35.89 -0.16 -6.44
N VAL A 944 -36.35 -0.57 -5.26
CA VAL A 944 -36.99 -1.87 -5.02
C VAL A 944 -38.32 -1.98 -5.79
N PRO A 945 -38.58 -3.08 -6.52
CA PRO A 945 -39.86 -3.34 -7.18
C PRO A 945 -40.93 -3.78 -6.15
N MET A 946 -41.46 -2.81 -5.40
CA MET A 946 -42.33 -3.05 -4.25
C MET A 946 -43.55 -3.94 -4.56
N ASP A 947 -44.18 -3.78 -5.73
CA ASP A 947 -45.36 -4.59 -6.09
C ASP A 947 -45.03 -6.08 -6.23
N ARG A 948 -43.87 -6.40 -6.82
CA ARG A 948 -43.41 -7.78 -6.97
C ARG A 948 -43.02 -8.38 -5.62
N VAL A 949 -42.32 -7.61 -4.77
CA VAL A 949 -41.95 -8.05 -3.41
C VAL A 949 -43.19 -8.30 -2.57
N LYS A 950 -44.19 -7.41 -2.63
CA LYS A 950 -45.47 -7.55 -1.92
C LYS A 950 -46.24 -8.79 -2.34
N LYS A 951 -46.37 -9.03 -3.64
CA LYS A 951 -47.03 -10.24 -4.16
C LYS A 951 -46.31 -11.51 -3.70
N LEU A 952 -44.98 -11.54 -3.80
CA LEU A 952 -44.18 -12.69 -3.35
C LEU A 952 -44.32 -12.92 -1.85
N ALA A 953 -44.30 -11.86 -1.03
CA ALA A 953 -44.48 -11.95 0.41
C ALA A 953 -45.85 -12.55 0.79
N GLN A 954 -46.92 -12.14 0.10
CA GLN A 954 -48.27 -12.69 0.31
C GLN A 954 -48.34 -14.18 -0.05
N ASP A 955 -47.75 -14.58 -1.18
CA ASP A 955 -47.75 -15.99 -1.61
C ASP A 955 -46.94 -16.88 -0.66
N LEU A 956 -45.87 -16.35 -0.06
CA LEU A 956 -44.98 -17.09 0.84
C LEU A 956 -45.44 -17.11 2.30
N GLU A 957 -46.50 -16.38 2.69
CA GLU A 957 -46.89 -16.19 4.09
C GLU A 957 -47.16 -17.52 4.84
N LYS A 958 -47.62 -18.55 4.13
CA LYS A 958 -47.87 -19.90 4.68
C LYS A 958 -46.64 -20.82 4.65
N ASN A 959 -45.51 -20.35 4.14
CA ASN A 959 -44.23 -21.06 4.11
C ASN A 959 -43.16 -20.27 4.88
N PRO A 960 -43.08 -20.44 6.22
CA PRO A 960 -42.17 -19.68 7.08
C PRO A 960 -40.71 -19.70 6.62
N TYR A 961 -40.24 -20.85 6.10
CA TYR A 961 -38.86 -21.01 5.64
C TYR A 961 -38.55 -20.15 4.41
N ALA A 962 -39.37 -20.24 3.36
CA ALA A 962 -39.21 -19.44 2.14
C ALA A 962 -39.47 -17.94 2.39
N PHE A 963 -40.44 -17.61 3.26
CA PHE A 963 -40.70 -16.23 3.68
C PHE A 963 -39.49 -15.64 4.43
N GLY A 964 -38.83 -16.43 5.29
CA GLY A 964 -37.61 -16.04 6.00
C GLY A 964 -36.44 -15.68 5.10
N VAL A 965 -36.27 -16.39 3.96
CA VAL A 965 -35.28 -16.02 2.94
C VAL A 965 -35.60 -14.65 2.34
N LEU A 966 -36.85 -14.38 1.96
CA LEU A 966 -37.26 -13.08 1.42
C LEU A 966 -37.06 -11.95 2.44
N GLN A 967 -37.41 -12.19 3.71
CA GLN A 967 -37.17 -11.25 4.80
C GLN A 967 -35.68 -10.91 4.94
N THR A 968 -34.81 -11.92 4.83
CA THR A 968 -33.35 -11.75 4.92
C THR A 968 -32.80 -10.95 3.74
N LEU A 969 -33.27 -11.22 2.52
CA LEU A 969 -32.89 -10.46 1.32
C LEU A 969 -33.34 -8.98 1.40
N GLY A 970 -34.57 -8.73 1.87
CA GLY A 970 -35.08 -7.38 2.04
C GLY A 970 -34.38 -6.62 3.18
N PHE A 971 -34.05 -7.31 4.28
CA PHE A 971 -33.20 -6.76 5.32
C PHE A 971 -31.82 -6.40 4.77
N TYR A 972 -31.16 -7.32 4.06
CA TYR A 972 -29.85 -7.08 3.45
C TYR A 972 -29.87 -5.86 2.54
N HIS A 973 -30.93 -5.66 1.75
CA HIS A 973 -31.08 -4.45 0.92
C HIS A 973 -31.07 -3.16 1.76
N MET A 974 -31.91 -3.08 2.81
CA MET A 974 -31.97 -1.91 3.71
C MET A 974 -30.72 -1.75 4.57
N TYR A 975 -30.00 -2.85 4.79
CA TYR A 975 -28.79 -2.88 5.57
C TYR A 975 -27.58 -2.41 4.75
N MET A 976 -27.52 -2.77 3.45
CA MET A 976 -26.39 -2.53 2.55
C MET A 976 -26.55 -1.32 1.63
N PHE A 977 -27.75 -0.82 1.41
CA PHE A 977 -27.98 0.27 0.45
C PHE A 977 -28.78 1.40 1.09
N HIS A 978 -28.45 2.64 0.70
CA HIS A 978 -29.21 3.81 1.10
C HIS A 978 -30.57 3.76 0.42
N THR A 979 -31.61 3.47 1.20
CA THR A 979 -33.02 3.41 0.76
C THR A 979 -33.75 4.63 1.31
N ASP A 980 -34.61 5.27 0.52
CA ASP A 980 -35.42 6.38 1.00
C ASP A 980 -36.41 5.92 2.10
N GLU A 981 -36.77 6.84 2.99
CA GLU A 981 -37.59 6.52 4.17
C GLU A 981 -38.98 5.94 3.80
N PRO A 982 -39.69 6.44 2.77
CA PRO A 982 -40.95 5.83 2.32
C PRO A 982 -40.80 4.37 1.86
N GLN A 983 -39.78 4.06 1.07
CA GLN A 983 -39.52 2.71 0.58
C GLN A 983 -39.08 1.78 1.72
N LYS A 984 -38.29 2.28 2.67
CA LYS A 984 -37.90 1.53 3.88
C LYS A 984 -39.11 1.15 4.74
N GLN A 985 -40.02 2.09 4.98
CA GLN A 985 -41.26 1.82 5.73
C GLN A 985 -42.17 0.82 5.00
N ALA A 986 -42.31 0.96 3.68
CA ALA A 986 -43.08 0.03 2.87
C ALA A 986 -42.50 -1.39 2.90
N LEU A 987 -41.18 -1.52 2.80
CA LEU A 987 -40.49 -2.82 2.87
C LEU A 987 -40.65 -3.47 4.25
N CYS A 988 -40.49 -2.69 5.33
CA CYS A 988 -40.67 -3.19 6.70
C CYS A 988 -42.09 -3.70 6.95
N SER A 989 -43.10 -2.98 6.44
CA SER A 989 -44.51 -3.37 6.54
C SER A 989 -44.78 -4.67 5.78
N VAL A 990 -44.35 -4.76 4.52
CA VAL A 990 -44.57 -5.93 3.65
C VAL A 990 -43.85 -7.17 4.19
N LEU A 991 -42.63 -7.03 4.69
CA LEU A 991 -41.79 -8.14 5.15
C LEU A 991 -41.90 -8.40 6.66
N LYS A 992 -42.79 -7.71 7.38
CA LYS A 992 -42.98 -7.85 8.84
C LYS A 992 -41.68 -7.66 9.65
N ILE A 993 -40.87 -6.66 9.29
CA ILE A 993 -39.60 -6.30 9.96
C ILE A 993 -39.82 -5.13 10.93
N SER A 994 -39.21 -5.14 12.11
CA SER A 994 -39.29 -4.02 13.08
C SER A 994 -37.92 -3.60 13.66
N PHE A 995 -37.73 -2.30 13.87
CA PHE A 995 -36.47 -1.72 14.41
C PHE A 995 -36.59 -1.32 15.89
N GLY A 996 -35.53 -1.58 16.67
CA GLY A 996 -35.53 -1.44 18.14
C GLY A 996 -35.49 -0.02 18.73
N GLN A 997 -35.21 1.03 17.96
CA GLN A 997 -35.14 2.42 18.46
C GLN A 997 -35.87 3.40 17.55
N ALA A 998 -37.20 3.43 17.66
CA ALA A 998 -38.04 4.46 17.03
C ALA A 998 -38.56 5.51 18.04
N LYS A 999 -37.90 5.70 19.19
CA LYS A 999 -38.33 6.65 20.24
C LYS A 999 -37.36 7.79 20.58
N ALA A 1000 -36.16 7.84 20.01
CA ALA A 1000 -35.13 8.81 20.42
C ALA A 1000 -34.89 9.99 19.44
N ILE A 1001 -35.47 9.96 18.24
CA ILE A 1001 -35.21 11.00 17.20
C ILE A 1001 -36.23 12.17 17.24
N GLU A 1002 -37.27 12.11 18.09
CA GLU A 1002 -38.25 13.21 18.22
C GLU A 1002 -37.92 14.29 19.29
N VAL A 1003 -36.84 14.15 20.08
CA VAL A 1003 -36.58 15.06 21.23
C VAL A 1003 -35.51 16.14 20.97
N ARG A 1004 -34.87 16.18 19.79
CA ARG A 1004 -33.98 17.30 19.43
C ARG A 1004 -34.47 18.06 18.20
N LYS A 1005 -35.65 18.68 18.33
CA LYS A 1005 -35.92 19.94 17.60
C LYS A 1005 -35.30 21.09 18.40
N PRO A 1006 -34.41 21.91 17.81
CA PRO A 1006 -34.01 23.15 18.45
C PRO A 1006 -35.23 24.07 18.48
N GLY A 1007 -35.67 24.40 19.69
CA GLY A 1007 -36.68 25.42 19.93
C GLY A 1007 -36.21 26.76 19.38
N ARG A 1008 -37.10 27.41 18.63
CA ARG A 1008 -37.03 28.81 18.22
C ARG A 1008 -36.85 29.74 19.44
N THR A 1009 -35.96 30.71 19.24
CA THR A 1009 -35.96 32.11 19.70
C THR A 1009 -35.96 32.43 21.20
N LEU A 1010 -35.01 33.29 21.60
CA LEU A 1010 -35.32 34.67 22.02
C LEU A 1010 -34.05 35.55 22.09
N ARG A 1011 -34.11 36.65 21.33
CA ARG A 1011 -33.26 37.85 21.22
C ARG A 1011 -31.88 37.72 20.56
#